data_AF-A0A9Q7E9T4-F1
#
_entry.id   AF-A0A9Q7E9T4-F1
#
_cell.length_a   1.000
_cell.length_b   1.000
_cell.length_c   1.000
_cell.angle_alpha   90.00
_cell.angle_beta   90.00
_cell.angle_gamma   90.00
#
_symmetry.space_group_name_H-M   'P 1'
#
loop_
_entity.id
_entity.type
_entity.pdbx_description
1 polymer ?
#
loop_
_entity_poly.entity_id
_entity_poly.type
_entity_poly.pdbx_seq_one_letter_code
_entity_poly.pdbx_strand_id
1 'polypeptide(L)'
;MKIFHLFWLLLLPLFAFAQKPFVGVWKTNKSKIEIYLEGTYAYSWENINESDMTGEGSGVDVLHLDLPKEGEYRIQLTPVGPVPLHRLYPKQVEKQGVEGNKKIKRSEWEKQEKEKDWISFYFPLEVQLMAIEQWGDVCWSTMKDAFKGDNSLRVLATDYPNLSQVRDMSYMFSGIKHNRSISFEASIAHWEVGNVVNMEGLFKNTSNFNQPLTHWDVSQVTNMSYMFAEAKAFNQPLDYWDVSQVTNMSYMFTEAKGFNQPLDHWDVSRVTSMEGMFSRSNFNQPIGNWQVNQVVNMKRMFFYTVAFNQPLDTWKLESLTQLDGMFQWAKVFNQPLNNWDVSQVTSMNNLFEGAANFDQSLDHWDVSQVTSMNSLFKGASSFNQSLENWDVSQVKDMGYMFYDASRFDQPLDRWKVHGVVSMKGMFSWASNFNQPLNSWDVSQVTTMEDMFNLALQFNQPLDQWKVSQVKNMSTMFQSAYRFNQPLEAWDVSQVEQMRNMFAESKAFNQPLNHWKVDRVITMNRMFYKALSFNQPVDQWEVSQVMNLSEMFWEATSFQQSLDDWIVNKFANVGEVFGYTREQPKWKIIKPLANKDSFQTIWEIKGNKEAENEIIMDVSGEYIYQWEHVDNPAWYGGGIKTDKLELKLKLPGTGKYRISLIPWGDEPLHQISQVSRSSDRMARPFPGVSSTVVRNLSPNRGKLISIEQWGSAVWSTMKNAFVYCNLSIRAPDLPNLSQVTSMDSMFYYSTIFCRRINEWDVSHVVSMTEMFYGSSFNQPINHWNVSQVTDMAGMFQKSDFNQSLVQWNVSQVTDLSYMFAESKAFNQPLDRWKINKEADVSYMFAGAKAFDQSLASWNLNQMQQQANMFLDVPIEEDKAF
;
A
#
# COMPACT_ATOMS: atom_id res chain seq x y z
N MET A 1 41.29 -4.51 -77.21
CA MET A 1 42.35 -3.58 -76.76
C MET A 1 41.74 -2.67 -75.70
N LYS A 2 42.10 -2.82 -74.43
CA LYS A 2 43.10 -1.99 -73.71
C LYS A 2 42.78 -0.48 -73.85
N ILE A 3 42.23 0.23 -72.85
CA ILE A 3 42.81 0.69 -71.55
C ILE A 3 43.36 2.15 -71.63
N PHE A 4 43.16 2.91 -70.53
CA PHE A 4 43.78 4.20 -70.06
C PHE A 4 43.22 5.52 -70.65
N HIS A 5 42.44 6.34 -69.90
CA HIS A 5 42.81 7.38 -68.90
C HIS A 5 43.30 8.71 -69.55
N LEU A 6 43.10 9.94 -69.05
CA LEU A 6 42.90 10.50 -67.69
C LEU A 6 42.52 12.02 -67.81
N PHE A 7 41.98 12.60 -66.72
CA PHE A 7 41.76 14.04 -66.35
C PHE A 7 40.46 14.74 -66.85
N TRP A 8 39.40 14.99 -66.04
CA TRP A 8 39.21 15.85 -64.83
C TRP A 8 39.81 17.27 -65.02
N LEU A 9 39.09 18.41 -65.02
CA LEU A 9 38.17 19.00 -64.03
C LEU A 9 37.64 20.33 -64.61
N LEU A 10 36.36 20.70 -64.39
CA LEU A 10 35.91 22.04 -63.91
C LEU A 10 34.38 22.22 -64.01
N LEU A 11 33.77 22.31 -62.82
CA LEU A 11 32.61 23.13 -62.42
C LEU A 11 31.21 22.83 -62.97
N LEU A 12 30.48 22.03 -62.19
CA LEU A 12 29.05 22.23 -61.92
C LEU A 12 28.89 22.38 -60.40
N PRO A 13 28.14 23.38 -59.88
CA PRO A 13 27.86 23.47 -58.45
C PRO A 13 26.91 22.34 -58.06
N LEU A 14 27.32 21.56 -57.06
CA LEU A 14 26.44 20.69 -56.29
C LEU A 14 25.39 21.57 -55.60
N PHE A 15 24.15 21.54 -56.08
CA PHE A 15 23.01 21.95 -55.28
C PHE A 15 22.91 20.96 -54.11
N ALA A 16 23.42 21.35 -52.93
CA ALA A 16 22.99 20.75 -51.69
C ALA A 16 21.51 21.09 -51.51
N PHE A 17 20.62 20.10 -51.55
CA PHE A 17 19.23 20.30 -51.12
C PHE A 17 19.27 20.82 -49.68
N ALA A 18 18.79 22.04 -49.45
CA ALA A 18 18.66 22.59 -48.10
C ALA A 18 17.59 21.78 -47.35
N GLN A 19 17.96 21.13 -46.24
CA GLN A 19 17.03 20.38 -45.39
C GLN A 19 15.98 21.33 -44.82
N LYS A 20 14.70 20.92 -44.81
CA LYS A 20 13.63 21.70 -44.18
C LYS A 20 13.78 21.65 -42.65
N PRO A 21 13.77 22.81 -41.96
CA PRO A 21 13.91 22.85 -40.51
C PRO A 21 12.67 22.35 -39.77
N PHE A 22 12.87 21.86 -38.55
CA PHE A 22 11.79 21.79 -37.57
C PHE A 22 11.49 23.21 -37.06
N VAL A 23 10.22 23.62 -36.99
CA VAL A 23 9.80 24.96 -36.56
C VAL A 23 8.81 24.85 -35.40
N GLY A 24 9.21 25.35 -34.24
CA GLY A 24 8.39 25.36 -33.03
C GLY A 24 8.24 26.76 -32.44
N VAL A 25 7.07 27.04 -31.83
CA VAL A 25 6.82 28.24 -31.04
C VAL A 25 7.03 27.91 -29.56
N TRP A 26 7.93 28.65 -28.92
CA TRP A 26 8.33 28.42 -27.53
C TRP A 26 8.02 29.64 -26.68
N LYS A 27 7.45 29.40 -25.50
CA LYS A 27 7.23 30.42 -24.48
C LYS A 27 8.22 30.21 -23.34
N THR A 28 8.90 31.27 -22.94
CA THR A 28 9.89 31.23 -21.85
C THR A 28 9.74 32.42 -20.92
N ASN A 29 9.96 32.20 -19.62
CA ASN A 29 10.13 33.25 -18.62
C ASN A 29 11.61 33.52 -18.27
N LYS A 30 12.54 32.91 -19.02
CA LYS A 30 13.99 33.08 -18.89
C LYS A 30 14.63 33.56 -20.19
N SER A 31 15.73 34.29 -20.04
CA SER A 31 16.62 34.71 -21.13
C SER A 31 17.57 33.59 -21.60
N LYS A 32 17.50 32.38 -21.02
CA LYS A 32 18.31 31.23 -21.44
C LYS A 32 17.46 29.98 -21.49
N ILE A 33 17.46 29.30 -22.63
CA ILE A 33 16.78 28.01 -22.80
C ILE A 33 17.79 26.96 -23.27
N GLU A 34 17.63 25.73 -22.78
CA GLU A 34 18.42 24.58 -23.19
C GLU A 34 17.51 23.61 -23.95
N ILE A 35 17.84 23.32 -25.21
CA ILE A 35 17.17 22.30 -26.01
C ILE A 35 18.15 21.16 -26.23
N TYR A 36 17.78 19.96 -25.79
CA TYR A 36 18.60 18.76 -25.89
C TYR A 36 18.31 18.06 -27.23
N LEU A 37 19.33 17.82 -28.03
CA LEU A 37 19.33 17.20 -29.35
C LEU A 37 20.48 16.17 -29.40
N GLU A 38 20.58 15.38 -30.47
CA GLU A 38 21.76 14.56 -30.75
C GLU A 38 22.36 15.01 -32.07
N GLY A 39 23.63 15.43 -32.07
CA GLY A 39 24.32 15.92 -33.26
C GLY A 39 24.33 17.44 -33.41
N THR A 40 24.77 17.90 -34.57
CA THR A 40 25.00 19.32 -34.85
C THR A 40 23.79 19.94 -35.52
N TYR A 41 23.28 21.03 -34.95
CA TYR A 41 22.16 21.79 -35.49
C TYR A 41 22.54 23.26 -35.67
N ALA A 42 22.12 23.82 -36.80
CA ALA A 42 21.96 25.25 -36.94
C ALA A 42 20.58 25.64 -36.41
N TYR A 43 20.50 26.75 -35.68
CA TYR A 43 19.24 27.29 -35.19
C TYR A 43 19.08 28.75 -35.58
N SER A 44 17.83 29.17 -35.73
CA SER A 44 17.45 30.57 -35.75
C SER A 44 16.23 30.78 -34.86
N TRP A 45 16.10 31.96 -34.29
CA TRP A 45 14.94 32.35 -33.50
C TRP A 45 14.51 33.77 -33.83
N GLU A 46 13.21 34.02 -33.74
CA GLU A 46 12.62 35.36 -33.82
C GLU A 46 11.58 35.55 -32.72
N ASN A 47 11.54 36.74 -32.12
CA ASN A 47 10.49 37.08 -31.17
C ASN A 47 9.18 37.32 -31.93
N ILE A 48 8.11 36.63 -31.56
CA ILE A 48 6.84 36.67 -32.29
C ILE A 48 6.18 38.05 -32.23
N ASN A 49 6.41 38.83 -31.17
CA ASN A 49 5.80 40.14 -30.98
C ASN A 49 6.71 41.29 -31.44
N GLU A 50 7.99 41.04 -31.68
CA GLU A 50 9.00 42.04 -32.05
C GLU A 50 9.91 41.46 -33.14
N SER A 51 9.45 41.53 -34.39
CA SER A 51 10.08 40.88 -35.56
C SER A 51 11.54 41.28 -35.81
N ASP A 52 11.96 42.44 -35.30
CA ASP A 52 13.35 42.91 -35.44
C ASP A 52 14.30 42.20 -34.45
N MET A 53 13.78 41.48 -33.44
CA MET A 53 14.55 40.68 -32.50
C MET A 53 14.73 39.25 -33.01
N THR A 54 15.86 39.03 -33.68
CA THR A 54 16.25 37.73 -34.23
C THR A 54 17.64 37.32 -33.76
N GLY A 55 17.93 36.03 -33.83
CA GLY A 55 19.26 35.50 -33.61
C GLY A 55 19.45 34.16 -34.32
N GLU A 56 20.69 33.83 -34.60
CA GLU A 56 21.07 32.57 -35.24
C GLU A 56 22.34 32.02 -34.59
N GLY A 57 22.55 30.71 -34.74
CA GLY A 57 23.74 30.06 -34.22
C GLY A 57 23.79 28.60 -34.60
N SER A 58 24.76 27.90 -34.04
CA SER A 58 24.87 26.45 -34.15
C SER A 58 25.31 25.86 -32.82
N GLY A 59 24.90 24.63 -32.54
CA GLY A 59 25.37 23.89 -31.36
C GLY A 59 25.41 22.40 -31.63
N VAL A 60 26.06 21.69 -30.71
CA VAL A 60 26.21 20.23 -30.75
C VAL A 60 25.57 19.67 -29.49
N ASP A 61 24.68 18.70 -29.67
CA ASP A 61 23.91 18.02 -28.65
C ASP A 61 22.98 18.95 -27.85
N VAL A 62 23.49 19.84 -27.00
CA VAL A 62 22.66 20.80 -26.25
C VAL A 62 22.75 22.18 -26.88
N LEU A 63 21.63 22.68 -27.40
CA LEU A 63 21.51 24.07 -27.84
C LEU A 63 21.23 24.96 -26.64
N HIS A 64 22.19 25.80 -26.31
CA HIS A 64 22.02 26.92 -25.39
C HIS A 64 21.58 28.15 -26.19
N LEU A 65 20.30 28.51 -26.10
CA LEU A 65 19.79 29.73 -26.72
C LEU A 65 19.72 30.85 -25.66
N ASP A 66 20.55 31.88 -25.85
CA ASP A 66 20.49 33.12 -25.09
C ASP A 66 19.45 34.06 -25.75
N LEU A 67 18.25 34.09 -25.19
CA LEU A 67 17.13 34.91 -25.63
C LEU A 67 17.15 36.28 -24.92
N PRO A 68 16.86 37.41 -25.60
CA PRO A 68 17.03 38.75 -25.04
C PRO A 68 16.16 39.03 -23.79
N LYS A 69 14.97 38.42 -23.72
CA LYS A 69 13.98 38.64 -22.66
C LYS A 69 12.97 37.48 -22.56
N GLU A 70 12.12 37.49 -21.53
CA GLU A 70 10.95 36.62 -21.49
C GLU A 70 9.97 36.93 -22.64
N GLY A 71 9.34 35.91 -23.20
CA GLY A 71 8.46 36.08 -24.36
C GLY A 71 8.18 34.80 -25.12
N GLU A 72 7.55 34.97 -26.28
CA GLU A 72 7.25 33.90 -27.23
C GLU A 72 8.16 34.01 -28.45
N TYR A 73 8.80 32.91 -28.81
CA TYR A 73 9.83 32.85 -29.84
C TYR A 73 9.49 31.75 -30.83
N ARG A 74 9.57 32.05 -32.12
CA ARG A 74 9.58 31.03 -33.18
C ARG A 74 11.02 30.58 -33.37
N ILE A 75 11.29 29.30 -33.11
CA ILE A 75 12.63 28.71 -33.20
C ILE A 75 12.65 27.69 -34.33
N GLN A 76 13.61 27.83 -35.24
CA GLN A 76 13.86 26.91 -36.33
C GLN A 76 15.12 26.10 -36.03
N LEU A 77 15.06 24.78 -36.21
CA LEU A 77 16.17 23.86 -35.99
C LEU A 77 16.46 23.12 -37.30
N THR A 78 17.65 23.33 -37.86
CA THR A 78 18.12 22.68 -39.10
C THR A 78 19.27 21.72 -38.78
N PRO A 79 19.16 20.41 -39.06
CA PRO A 79 20.26 19.49 -38.86
C PRO A 79 21.42 19.82 -39.81
N VAL A 80 22.65 19.71 -39.32
CA VAL A 80 23.87 19.82 -40.15
C VAL A 80 24.40 18.40 -40.38
N GLY A 81 23.68 17.63 -41.20
CA GLY A 81 23.98 16.23 -41.52
C GLY A 81 22.79 15.29 -41.35
N PRO A 82 22.95 13.97 -41.56
CA PRO A 82 21.87 12.99 -41.46
C PRO A 82 21.56 12.55 -40.01
N VAL A 83 21.86 13.39 -39.00
CA VAL A 83 21.75 12.99 -37.59
C VAL A 83 20.30 13.15 -37.10
N PRO A 84 19.71 12.12 -36.47
CA PRO A 84 18.35 12.19 -35.99
C PRO A 84 18.20 13.01 -34.70
N LEU A 85 17.04 13.64 -34.56
CA LEU A 85 16.58 14.35 -33.39
C LEU A 85 16.11 13.36 -32.32
N HIS A 86 16.78 13.39 -31.16
CA HIS A 86 16.57 12.38 -30.12
C HIS A 86 15.40 12.66 -29.17
N ARG A 87 15.29 13.88 -28.62
CA ARG A 87 14.18 14.19 -27.70
C ARG A 87 13.92 15.68 -27.61
N LEU A 88 12.71 16.10 -27.92
CA LEU A 88 12.31 17.49 -27.77
C LEU A 88 11.65 17.70 -26.40
N TYR A 89 12.47 17.98 -25.37
CA TYR A 89 11.98 18.33 -24.04
C TYR A 89 12.79 19.50 -23.46
N PRO A 90 12.15 20.62 -23.09
CA PRO A 90 12.81 21.61 -22.24
C PRO A 90 13.00 20.95 -20.87
N LYS A 91 14.26 20.82 -20.42
CA LYS A 91 14.61 20.14 -19.16
C LYS A 91 13.66 20.51 -18.02
N GLN A 92 12.87 19.55 -17.54
CA GLN A 92 12.56 19.53 -16.12
C GLN A 92 13.85 19.14 -15.43
N VAL A 93 14.29 19.96 -14.49
CA VAL A 93 15.29 19.50 -13.53
C VAL A 93 14.59 18.46 -12.65
N GLU A 94 14.51 17.22 -13.12
CA GLU A 94 14.41 16.09 -12.22
C GLU A 94 15.72 16.05 -11.44
N LYS A 95 15.63 16.24 -10.12
CA LYS A 95 16.70 15.79 -9.25
C LYS A 95 16.89 14.31 -9.55
N GLN A 96 18.09 13.93 -10.00
CA GLN A 96 18.48 12.54 -10.20
C GLN A 96 18.06 11.70 -8.99
N GLY A 97 17.07 10.84 -9.19
CA GLY A 97 16.90 9.66 -8.37
C GLY A 97 18.00 8.67 -8.76
N VAL A 98 18.98 8.48 -7.89
CA VAL A 98 19.85 7.30 -7.96
C VAL A 98 19.01 6.13 -7.47
N GLU A 99 18.80 5.13 -8.33
CA GLU A 99 18.16 3.87 -7.98
C GLU A 99 18.95 3.16 -6.87
N GLY A 100 18.22 2.71 -5.85
CA GLY A 100 18.76 1.89 -4.78
C GLY A 100 17.64 1.34 -3.89
N ASN A 101 17.08 0.21 -4.29
CA ASN A 101 16.38 -0.79 -3.47
C ASN A 101 15.78 -0.30 -2.12
N LYS A 102 14.50 0.06 -2.10
CA LYS A 102 13.65 -0.13 -0.91
C LYS A 102 12.31 -0.77 -1.28
N LYS A 103 12.15 -2.02 -0.85
CA LYS A 103 10.87 -2.74 -0.72
C LYS A 103 9.85 -1.85 -0.01
N ILE A 104 8.83 -1.36 -0.73
CA ILE A 104 7.67 -0.72 -0.10
C ILE A 104 6.64 -1.81 0.20
N LYS A 105 6.32 -1.98 1.49
CA LYS A 105 5.37 -2.96 2.00
C LYS A 105 3.93 -2.59 1.61
N ARG A 106 3.16 -3.66 1.39
CA ARG A 106 1.78 -3.79 0.89
C ARG A 106 0.66 -3.20 1.78
N SER A 107 0.88 -2.14 2.56
CA SER A 107 -0.12 -1.65 3.53
C SER A 107 -0.50 -0.16 3.42
N GLU A 108 -0.10 0.52 2.35
CA GLU A 108 -0.50 1.93 2.10
C GLU A 108 -1.31 2.12 0.80
N TRP A 109 -1.81 1.02 0.21
CA TRP A 109 -2.59 1.04 -1.03
C TRP A 109 -4.11 1.23 -0.84
N GLU A 110 -4.66 1.02 0.36
CA GLU A 110 -6.12 0.93 0.58
C GLU A 110 -6.77 2.15 1.29
N LYS A 111 -6.03 3.24 1.52
CA LYS A 111 -6.58 4.47 2.14
C LYS A 111 -6.58 5.70 1.24
N GLN A 112 -6.28 5.57 -0.05
CA GLN A 112 -6.30 6.67 -1.02
C GLN A 112 -7.28 6.47 -2.18
N GLU A 113 -8.40 5.78 -1.95
CA GLU A 113 -9.36 5.45 -3.02
C GLU A 113 -10.64 6.31 -3.05
N LYS A 114 -10.70 7.46 -2.36
CA LYS A 114 -11.87 8.36 -2.47
C LYS A 114 -11.63 9.80 -2.86
N GLU A 115 -10.41 10.32 -2.85
CA GLU A 115 -10.14 11.68 -3.32
C GLU A 115 -8.75 11.76 -3.94
N LYS A 116 -8.64 11.36 -5.22
CA LYS A 116 -7.57 11.81 -6.10
C LYS A 116 -8.14 12.15 -7.47
N ASP A 117 -8.82 13.30 -7.52
CA ASP A 117 -8.43 14.25 -8.56
C ASP A 117 -6.91 14.34 -8.50
N TRP A 118 -6.27 13.92 -9.57
CA TRP A 118 -4.83 13.79 -9.64
C TRP A 118 -4.23 15.12 -9.20
N ILE A 119 -3.33 15.07 -8.21
CA ILE A 119 -2.51 16.22 -7.83
C ILE A 119 -1.77 16.63 -9.09
N SER A 120 -2.33 17.60 -9.80
CA SER A 120 -1.66 18.35 -10.83
C SER A 120 -0.65 19.17 -10.08
N PHE A 121 0.60 18.70 -10.01
CA PHE A 121 1.72 19.57 -9.71
C PHE A 121 1.83 20.59 -10.86
N TYR A 122 1.00 21.63 -10.81
CA TYR A 122 1.19 22.83 -11.60
C TYR A 122 2.40 23.56 -11.03
N PHE A 123 3.59 23.16 -11.45
CA PHE A 123 4.72 24.07 -11.45
C PHE A 123 4.54 25.01 -12.65
N PRO A 124 4.76 26.33 -12.51
CA PRO A 124 4.89 27.18 -13.69
C PRO A 124 6.12 26.72 -14.48
N LEU A 125 5.90 26.22 -15.70
CA LEU A 125 6.96 25.81 -16.63
C LEU A 125 7.84 27.02 -16.98
N GLU A 126 9.15 26.87 -16.83
CA GLU A 126 10.12 27.94 -17.16
C GLU A 126 10.29 28.11 -18.68
N VAL A 127 10.09 27.03 -19.44
CA VAL A 127 10.08 26.98 -20.91
C VAL A 127 8.99 26.00 -21.35
N GLN A 128 8.19 26.36 -22.35
CA GLN A 128 7.05 25.58 -22.84
C GLN A 128 6.99 25.61 -24.37
N LEU A 129 6.80 24.45 -25.02
CA LEU A 129 6.55 24.37 -26.45
C LEU A 129 5.07 24.61 -26.72
N MET A 130 4.73 25.79 -27.22
CA MET A 130 3.36 26.20 -27.45
C MET A 130 2.81 25.70 -28.79
N ALA A 131 3.63 25.56 -29.83
CA ALA A 131 3.17 25.07 -31.13
C ALA A 131 4.27 24.40 -31.96
N ILE A 132 3.87 23.50 -32.87
CA ILE A 132 4.70 22.96 -33.95
C ILE A 132 4.10 23.47 -35.25
N GLU A 133 4.83 24.35 -35.95
CA GLU A 133 4.40 24.94 -37.22
C GLU A 133 4.94 24.15 -38.42
N GLN A 134 6.04 23.39 -38.26
CA GLN A 134 6.61 22.54 -39.31
C GLN A 134 7.45 21.42 -38.68
N TRP A 135 7.32 20.19 -39.17
CA TRP A 135 8.17 19.06 -38.75
C TRP A 135 9.52 19.03 -39.49
N GLY A 136 9.51 19.37 -40.78
CA GLY A 136 10.69 19.39 -41.63
C GLY A 136 11.24 18.00 -41.96
N ASP A 137 12.47 17.96 -42.48
CA ASP A 137 13.12 16.70 -42.88
C ASP A 137 13.85 16.02 -41.71
N VAL A 138 13.66 16.54 -40.49
CA VAL A 138 14.34 16.07 -39.28
C VAL A 138 13.89 14.65 -38.96
N CYS A 139 14.81 13.71 -39.09
CA CYS A 139 14.59 12.32 -38.69
C CYS A 139 14.55 12.22 -37.17
N TRP A 140 13.61 11.50 -36.57
CA TRP A 140 13.55 11.30 -35.12
C TRP A 140 14.15 9.95 -34.73
N SER A 141 14.97 9.88 -33.67
CA SER A 141 15.49 8.58 -33.17
C SER A 141 14.58 7.97 -32.10
N THR A 142 13.81 8.78 -31.37
CA THR A 142 12.72 8.33 -30.50
C THR A 142 11.65 9.42 -30.33
N MET A 143 10.42 9.02 -30.01
CA MET A 143 9.34 9.92 -29.56
C MET A 143 8.92 9.63 -28.12
N LYS A 144 9.73 8.85 -27.39
CA LYS A 144 9.45 8.50 -25.99
C LYS A 144 9.34 9.75 -25.12
N ASP A 145 8.22 9.86 -24.41
CA ASP A 145 7.82 10.97 -23.55
C ASP A 145 7.73 12.35 -24.24
N ALA A 146 7.87 12.42 -25.58
CA ALA A 146 7.82 13.68 -26.30
C ALA A 146 6.41 14.28 -26.22
N PHE A 147 6.26 15.50 -25.70
CA PHE A 147 4.98 16.21 -25.46
C PHE A 147 4.16 15.75 -24.25
N LYS A 148 4.71 14.88 -23.40
CA LYS A 148 4.02 14.37 -22.21
C LYS A 148 3.60 15.51 -21.28
N GLY A 149 2.32 15.53 -20.92
CA GLY A 149 1.72 16.52 -20.02
C GLY A 149 1.61 17.93 -20.57
N ASP A 150 1.99 18.17 -21.84
CA ASP A 150 1.93 19.50 -22.43
C ASP A 150 0.51 19.86 -22.87
N ASN A 151 -0.23 20.47 -21.95
CA ASN A 151 -1.60 20.91 -22.16
C ASN A 151 -1.72 22.16 -23.07
N SER A 152 -0.60 22.72 -23.53
CA SER A 152 -0.55 23.97 -24.29
C SER A 152 -0.17 23.79 -25.75
N LEU A 153 0.61 22.75 -26.07
CA LEU A 153 1.15 22.44 -27.38
C LEU A 153 0.08 22.51 -28.46
N ARG A 154 0.32 23.16 -29.60
CA ARG A 154 -0.57 23.15 -30.77
C ARG A 154 0.15 22.59 -31.99
N VAL A 155 -0.32 21.52 -32.59
CA VAL A 155 0.22 21.04 -33.88
C VAL A 155 -0.49 21.78 -35.00
N LEU A 156 0.17 22.78 -35.59
CA LEU A 156 -0.29 23.58 -36.73
C LEU A 156 0.37 23.13 -38.06
N ALA A 157 1.41 22.30 -37.95
CA ALA A 157 2.15 21.73 -39.07
C ALA A 157 1.23 20.97 -40.05
N THR A 158 1.41 21.22 -41.34
CA THR A 158 0.70 20.49 -42.42
C THR A 158 1.54 19.37 -43.02
N ASP A 159 2.84 19.33 -42.70
CA ASP A 159 3.73 18.20 -42.93
C ASP A 159 3.67 17.19 -41.76
N TYR A 160 4.40 16.08 -41.87
CA TYR A 160 4.43 15.00 -40.87
C TYR A 160 5.87 14.68 -40.46
N PRO A 161 6.10 14.18 -39.23
CA PRO A 161 7.44 13.86 -38.75
C PRO A 161 8.04 12.69 -39.53
N ASN A 162 9.35 12.75 -39.80
CA ASN A 162 10.10 11.60 -40.29
C ASN A 162 10.39 10.63 -39.13
N LEU A 163 9.56 9.59 -39.01
CA LEU A 163 9.62 8.57 -37.95
C LEU A 163 10.41 7.32 -38.37
N SER A 164 11.15 7.36 -39.49
CA SER A 164 11.78 6.16 -40.07
C SER A 164 12.76 5.44 -39.14
N GLN A 165 13.33 6.11 -38.13
CA GLN A 165 14.23 5.51 -37.13
C GLN A 165 13.56 5.29 -35.76
N VAL A 166 12.30 5.71 -35.57
CA VAL A 166 11.62 5.66 -34.27
C VAL A 166 11.15 4.23 -33.99
N ARG A 167 11.72 3.62 -32.95
CA ARG A 167 11.28 2.32 -32.41
C ARG A 167 10.40 2.44 -31.17
N ASP A 168 10.51 3.55 -30.43
CA ASP A 168 9.79 3.78 -29.17
C ASP A 168 9.10 5.15 -29.19
N MET A 169 7.77 5.13 -29.06
CA MET A 169 6.89 6.30 -28.92
C MET A 169 6.14 6.31 -27.59
N SER A 170 6.59 5.53 -26.61
CA SER A 170 5.89 5.37 -25.34
C SER A 170 5.67 6.72 -24.65
N TYR A 171 4.47 6.90 -24.10
CA TYR A 171 4.06 8.07 -23.32
C TYR A 171 4.13 9.43 -24.02
N MET A 172 4.32 9.49 -25.34
CA MET A 172 4.43 10.75 -26.11
C MET A 172 3.33 11.75 -25.71
N PHE A 173 2.06 11.41 -25.91
CA PHE A 173 0.95 12.32 -25.60
C PHE A 173 0.37 12.12 -24.20
N SER A 174 1.04 11.38 -23.31
CA SER A 174 0.47 11.02 -22.02
C SER A 174 0.17 12.27 -21.17
N GLY A 175 -1.04 12.39 -20.63
CA GLY A 175 -1.45 13.47 -19.72
C GLY A 175 -1.94 14.76 -20.38
N ILE A 176 -2.09 14.80 -21.71
CA ILE A 176 -2.64 15.96 -22.42
C ILE A 176 -4.17 15.99 -22.29
N LYS A 177 -4.69 16.85 -21.41
CA LYS A 177 -6.12 16.93 -21.06
C LYS A 177 -6.94 17.80 -22.02
N HIS A 178 -6.33 18.78 -22.68
CA HIS A 178 -7.01 19.67 -23.62
C HIS A 178 -6.68 19.31 -25.07
N ASN A 179 -7.61 18.68 -25.80
CA ASN A 179 -7.42 18.37 -27.22
C ASN A 179 -7.64 19.58 -28.14
N ARG A 180 -7.49 20.82 -27.64
CA ARG A 180 -7.25 22.00 -28.52
C ARG A 180 -5.80 22.01 -29.06
N SER A 181 -4.98 21.09 -28.55
CA SER A 181 -3.56 20.95 -28.81
C SER A 181 -3.20 20.21 -30.11
N ILE A 182 -4.11 19.42 -30.66
CA ILE A 182 -4.01 18.90 -32.02
C ILE A 182 -5.23 19.50 -32.73
N SER A 183 -5.06 20.67 -33.34
CA SER A 183 -6.15 21.33 -34.04
C SER A 183 -6.61 20.44 -35.21
N PHE A 184 -7.89 20.54 -35.56
CA PHE A 184 -8.52 19.76 -36.65
C PHE A 184 -7.86 19.93 -38.03
N GLU A 185 -6.89 20.82 -38.17
CA GLU A 185 -6.18 21.11 -39.43
C GLU A 185 -4.97 20.19 -39.67
N ALA A 186 -4.41 19.56 -38.62
CA ALA A 186 -3.23 18.69 -38.68
C ALA A 186 -3.53 17.29 -38.12
N SER A 187 -4.10 16.41 -38.95
CA SER A 187 -4.43 15.03 -38.54
C SER A 187 -3.17 14.16 -38.43
N ILE A 188 -3.00 13.44 -37.31
CA ILE A 188 -1.95 12.43 -37.11
C ILE A 188 -2.18 11.14 -37.90
N ALA A 189 -3.27 11.04 -38.67
CA ALA A 189 -3.64 9.84 -39.41
C ALA A 189 -2.57 9.42 -40.45
N HIS A 190 -1.77 10.37 -40.96
CA HIS A 190 -0.77 10.12 -42.01
C HIS A 190 0.64 9.85 -41.47
N TRP A 191 0.81 9.69 -40.16
CA TRP A 191 2.13 9.40 -39.58
C TRP A 191 2.58 7.97 -39.92
N GLU A 192 3.80 7.85 -40.43
CA GLU A 192 4.41 6.56 -40.79
C GLU A 192 5.00 5.85 -39.56
N VAL A 193 4.18 5.08 -38.84
CA VAL A 193 4.57 4.41 -37.58
C VAL A 193 5.07 2.96 -37.75
N GLY A 194 5.26 2.48 -38.99
CA GLY A 194 5.53 1.06 -39.28
C GLY A 194 6.82 0.47 -38.70
N ASN A 195 7.75 1.30 -38.21
CA ASN A 195 8.97 0.82 -37.53
C ASN A 195 8.83 0.76 -36.00
N VAL A 196 7.74 1.30 -35.43
CA VAL A 196 7.54 1.43 -33.99
C VAL A 196 7.25 0.07 -33.37
N VAL A 197 7.94 -0.23 -32.28
CA VAL A 197 7.83 -1.48 -31.51
C VAL A 197 7.14 -1.25 -30.17
N ASN A 198 7.30 -0.06 -29.57
CA ASN A 198 6.72 0.29 -28.27
C ASN A 198 5.77 1.50 -28.36
N MET A 199 4.49 1.30 -28.06
CA MET A 199 3.43 2.32 -27.97
C MET A 199 2.82 2.42 -26.57
N GLU A 200 3.55 1.96 -25.55
CA GLU A 200 3.07 1.99 -24.16
C GLU A 200 2.61 3.40 -23.75
N GLY A 201 1.38 3.53 -23.27
CA GLY A 201 0.87 4.78 -22.71
C GLY A 201 0.79 5.95 -23.69
N LEU A 202 0.88 5.70 -25.01
CA LEU A 202 0.99 6.75 -26.04
C LEU A 202 -0.04 7.88 -25.88
N PHE A 203 -1.30 7.53 -25.60
CA PHE A 203 -2.43 8.43 -25.39
C PHE A 203 -3.00 8.33 -23.96
N LYS A 204 -2.22 7.88 -22.98
CA LYS A 204 -2.67 7.75 -21.60
C LYS A 204 -3.16 9.10 -21.04
N ASN A 205 -4.30 9.11 -20.36
CA ASN A 205 -4.90 10.31 -19.75
C ASN A 205 -5.14 11.45 -20.75
N THR A 206 -5.38 11.12 -22.02
CA THR A 206 -5.77 12.09 -23.05
C THR A 206 -7.29 12.17 -23.16
N SER A 207 -7.94 12.70 -22.13
CA SER A 207 -9.40 12.57 -21.94
C SER A 207 -10.27 13.01 -23.14
N ASN A 208 -9.79 13.96 -23.97
CA ASN A 208 -10.50 14.49 -25.13
C ASN A 208 -9.99 13.94 -26.48
N PHE A 209 -9.02 13.02 -26.48
CA PHE A 209 -8.46 12.44 -27.70
C PHE A 209 -9.47 11.54 -28.41
N ASN A 210 -9.69 11.77 -29.71
CA ASN A 210 -10.59 10.98 -30.55
C ASN A 210 -10.21 11.10 -32.04
N GLN A 211 -8.92 11.28 -32.35
CA GLN A 211 -8.46 11.47 -33.73
C GLN A 211 -8.33 10.12 -34.47
N PRO A 212 -8.60 10.05 -35.79
CA PRO A 212 -8.56 8.80 -36.54
C PRO A 212 -7.13 8.24 -36.61
N LEU A 213 -7.00 6.91 -36.45
CA LEU A 213 -5.74 6.16 -36.48
C LEU A 213 -5.75 5.01 -37.51
N THR A 214 -6.70 5.02 -38.44
CA THR A 214 -7.01 3.88 -39.32
C THR A 214 -5.89 3.52 -40.30
N HIS A 215 -4.96 4.44 -40.59
CA HIS A 215 -3.87 4.22 -41.54
C HIS A 215 -2.53 3.87 -40.87
N TRP A 216 -2.51 3.74 -39.55
CA TRP A 216 -1.30 3.35 -38.83
C TRP A 216 -1.00 1.87 -39.05
N ASP A 217 0.19 1.58 -39.57
CA ASP A 217 0.76 0.23 -39.60
C ASP A 217 1.38 -0.08 -38.23
N VAL A 218 0.70 -0.91 -37.45
CA VAL A 218 1.14 -1.35 -36.11
C VAL A 218 1.70 -2.78 -36.11
N SER A 219 1.97 -3.35 -37.29
CA SER A 219 2.39 -4.76 -37.44
C SER A 219 3.72 -5.10 -36.76
N GLN A 220 4.53 -4.11 -36.38
CA GLN A 220 5.79 -4.30 -35.65
C GLN A 220 5.67 -4.05 -34.14
N VAL A 221 4.51 -3.60 -33.65
CA VAL A 221 4.33 -3.22 -32.24
C VAL A 221 4.22 -4.48 -31.37
N THR A 222 5.01 -4.53 -30.29
CA THR A 222 4.98 -5.63 -29.31
C THR A 222 4.36 -5.21 -27.97
N ASN A 223 4.36 -3.91 -27.65
CA ASN A 223 3.81 -3.37 -26.41
C ASN A 223 2.82 -2.23 -26.66
N MET A 224 1.54 -2.47 -26.31
CA MET A 224 0.44 -1.50 -26.35
C MET A 224 -0.15 -1.23 -24.96
N SER A 225 0.55 -1.60 -23.89
CA SER A 225 0.03 -1.42 -22.53
C SER A 225 -0.28 0.06 -22.26
N TYR A 226 -1.39 0.34 -21.57
CA TYR A 226 -1.88 1.68 -21.26
C TYR A 226 -2.14 2.63 -22.45
N MET A 227 -2.06 2.18 -23.71
CA MET A 227 -2.04 3.07 -24.88
C MET A 227 -3.20 4.10 -24.90
N PHE A 228 -4.42 3.68 -24.55
CA PHE A 228 -5.61 4.52 -24.47
C PHE A 228 -6.19 4.62 -23.05
N ALA A 229 -5.39 4.30 -22.03
CA ALA A 229 -5.83 4.39 -20.64
C ALA A 229 -6.35 5.80 -20.35
N GLU A 230 -7.57 5.94 -19.80
CA GLU A 230 -8.24 7.21 -19.50
C GLU A 230 -8.45 8.15 -20.71
N ALA A 231 -8.34 7.66 -21.95
CA ALA A 231 -8.73 8.39 -23.16
C ALA A 231 -10.27 8.40 -23.28
N LYS A 232 -10.93 9.13 -22.39
CA LYS A 232 -12.38 9.04 -22.13
C LYS A 232 -13.27 9.30 -23.36
N ALA A 233 -12.83 10.15 -24.31
CA ALA A 233 -13.58 10.45 -25.53
C ALA A 233 -13.24 9.54 -26.72
N PHE A 234 -12.20 8.70 -26.62
CA PHE A 234 -11.69 7.92 -27.74
C PHE A 234 -12.69 6.83 -28.15
N ASN A 235 -13.08 6.79 -29.42
CA ASN A 235 -14.01 5.81 -29.97
C ASN A 235 -13.80 5.60 -31.48
N GLN A 236 -12.55 5.67 -31.96
CA GLN A 236 -12.21 5.46 -33.37
C GLN A 236 -12.06 3.97 -33.70
N PRO A 237 -12.37 3.54 -34.93
CA PRO A 237 -12.23 2.14 -35.34
C PRO A 237 -10.75 1.70 -35.37
N LEU A 238 -10.46 0.54 -34.77
CA LEU A 238 -9.13 -0.06 -34.66
C LEU A 238 -9.04 -1.48 -35.24
N ASP A 239 -10.15 -1.99 -35.77
CA ASP A 239 -10.29 -3.39 -36.22
C ASP A 239 -9.39 -3.75 -37.42
N TYR A 240 -8.85 -2.75 -38.12
CA TYR A 240 -7.91 -2.93 -39.23
C TYR A 240 -6.44 -3.13 -38.82
N TRP A 241 -6.13 -2.99 -37.52
CA TRP A 241 -4.78 -3.11 -37.01
C TRP A 241 -4.30 -4.57 -37.01
N ASP A 242 -3.12 -4.81 -37.59
CA ASP A 242 -2.40 -6.07 -37.41
C ASP A 242 -1.70 -6.06 -36.04
N VAL A 243 -2.31 -6.70 -35.05
CA VAL A 243 -1.78 -6.83 -33.69
C VAL A 243 -1.07 -8.17 -33.45
N SER A 244 -0.75 -8.94 -34.50
CA SER A 244 -0.22 -10.31 -34.39
C SER A 244 1.15 -10.40 -33.71
N GLN A 245 1.89 -9.29 -33.59
CA GLN A 245 3.16 -9.22 -32.87
C GLN A 245 3.03 -8.72 -31.42
N VAL A 246 1.85 -8.25 -31.01
CA VAL A 246 1.64 -7.66 -29.68
C VAL A 246 1.70 -8.75 -28.61
N THR A 247 2.56 -8.55 -27.61
CA THR A 247 2.69 -9.45 -26.46
C THR A 247 2.08 -8.88 -25.18
N ASN A 248 1.87 -7.56 -25.09
CA ASN A 248 1.33 -6.89 -23.89
C ASN A 248 0.25 -5.85 -24.24
N MET A 249 -0.97 -6.09 -23.77
CA MET A 249 -2.14 -5.19 -23.90
C MET A 249 -2.69 -4.74 -22.53
N SER A 250 -1.89 -4.87 -21.47
CA SER A 250 -2.32 -4.55 -20.11
C SER A 250 -2.82 -3.11 -20.02
N TYR A 251 -4.01 -2.91 -19.46
CA TYR A 251 -4.63 -1.61 -19.24
C TYR A 251 -4.85 -0.76 -20.49
N MET A 252 -4.81 -1.34 -21.70
CA MET A 252 -4.85 -0.58 -22.96
C MET A 252 -6.06 0.35 -23.06
N PHE A 253 -7.25 -0.07 -22.61
CA PHE A 253 -8.51 0.70 -22.62
C PHE A 253 -9.08 0.94 -21.22
N THR A 254 -8.27 0.86 -20.16
CA THR A 254 -8.77 1.13 -18.81
C THR A 254 -9.35 2.55 -18.73
N GLU A 255 -10.54 2.72 -18.19
CA GLU A 255 -11.27 4.00 -18.13
C GLU A 255 -11.50 4.72 -19.48
N ALA A 256 -11.34 4.05 -20.61
CA ALA A 256 -11.70 4.56 -21.94
C ALA A 256 -13.23 4.51 -22.13
N LYS A 257 -13.95 5.38 -21.41
CA LYS A 257 -15.43 5.35 -21.32
C LYS A 257 -16.16 5.53 -22.66
N GLY A 258 -15.54 6.17 -23.64
CA GLY A 258 -16.10 6.35 -24.97
C GLY A 258 -15.90 5.15 -25.88
N PHE A 259 -14.93 4.28 -25.60
CA PHE A 259 -14.50 3.24 -26.53
C PHE A 259 -15.44 2.03 -26.49
N ASN A 260 -16.05 1.74 -27.65
CA ASN A 260 -16.92 0.58 -27.84
C ASN A 260 -16.95 0.14 -29.32
N GLN A 261 -15.78 0.11 -29.98
CA GLN A 261 -15.64 -0.31 -31.38
C GLN A 261 -15.29 -1.80 -31.50
N PRO A 262 -15.66 -2.47 -32.62
CA PRO A 262 -15.32 -3.86 -32.87
C PRO A 262 -13.80 -4.10 -32.84
N LEU A 263 -13.41 -5.29 -32.37
CA LEU A 263 -12.03 -5.77 -32.25
C LEU A 263 -11.91 -7.26 -32.60
N ASP A 264 -12.94 -7.83 -33.24
CA ASP A 264 -13.04 -9.26 -33.50
C ASP A 264 -12.04 -9.76 -34.55
N HIS A 265 -11.43 -8.89 -35.38
CA HIS A 265 -10.41 -9.32 -36.34
C HIS A 265 -8.98 -9.37 -35.77
N TRP A 266 -8.78 -8.98 -34.51
CA TRP A 266 -7.46 -8.98 -33.88
C TRP A 266 -6.92 -10.39 -33.66
N ASP A 267 -5.71 -10.65 -34.18
CA ASP A 267 -4.91 -11.83 -33.81
C ASP A 267 -4.15 -11.57 -32.51
N VAL A 268 -4.72 -12.06 -31.40
CA VAL A 268 -4.13 -11.94 -30.05
C VAL A 268 -3.33 -13.18 -29.63
N SER A 269 -3.01 -14.09 -30.55
CA SER A 269 -2.40 -15.40 -30.24
C SER A 269 -1.02 -15.31 -29.57
N ARG A 270 -0.35 -14.15 -29.63
CA ARG A 270 0.94 -13.88 -28.96
C ARG A 270 0.83 -13.05 -27.68
N VAL A 271 -0.37 -12.59 -27.33
CA VAL A 271 -0.57 -11.76 -26.13
C VAL A 271 -0.37 -12.62 -24.89
N THR A 272 0.48 -12.13 -23.99
CA THR A 272 0.78 -12.78 -22.70
C THR A 272 0.09 -12.09 -21.53
N SER A 273 -0.23 -10.80 -21.65
CA SER A 273 -0.94 -10.04 -20.59
C SER A 273 -2.05 -9.16 -21.15
N MET A 274 -3.25 -9.34 -20.58
CA MET A 274 -4.46 -8.52 -20.80
C MET A 274 -4.98 -7.95 -19.47
N GLU A 275 -4.11 -7.83 -18.46
CA GLU A 275 -4.47 -7.31 -17.14
C GLU A 275 -5.18 -5.96 -17.28
N GLY A 276 -6.38 -5.83 -16.71
CA GLY A 276 -7.12 -4.58 -16.68
C GLY A 276 -7.47 -3.97 -18.05
N MET A 277 -7.37 -4.72 -19.15
CA MET A 277 -7.47 -4.17 -20.51
C MET A 277 -8.71 -3.30 -20.73
N PHE A 278 -9.88 -3.72 -20.25
CA PHE A 278 -11.15 -3.00 -20.38
C PHE A 278 -11.71 -2.51 -19.03
N SER A 279 -10.90 -2.49 -17.98
CA SER A 279 -11.30 -2.07 -16.63
C SER A 279 -11.96 -0.68 -16.65
N ARG A 280 -13.12 -0.54 -15.98
CA ARG A 280 -13.88 0.72 -15.86
C ARG A 280 -14.26 1.37 -17.21
N SER A 281 -14.31 0.60 -18.30
CA SER A 281 -14.75 1.05 -19.63
C SER A 281 -16.24 0.74 -19.88
N ASN A 282 -16.76 1.21 -21.01
CA ASN A 282 -18.11 0.85 -21.51
C ASN A 282 -18.08 -0.22 -22.61
N PHE A 283 -16.95 -0.92 -22.77
CA PHE A 283 -16.76 -1.89 -23.83
C PHE A 283 -17.75 -3.06 -23.73
N ASN A 284 -18.39 -3.39 -24.85
CA ASN A 284 -19.35 -4.48 -24.97
C ASN A 284 -19.42 -5.01 -26.43
N GLN A 285 -18.27 -5.22 -27.07
CA GLN A 285 -18.17 -5.75 -28.44
C GLN A 285 -17.70 -7.22 -28.43
N PRO A 286 -18.08 -8.02 -29.45
CA PRO A 286 -17.74 -9.43 -29.51
C PRO A 286 -16.22 -9.63 -29.59
N ILE A 287 -15.70 -10.50 -28.71
CA ILE A 287 -14.27 -10.89 -28.63
C ILE A 287 -14.11 -12.39 -28.35
N GLY A 288 -15.20 -13.17 -28.47
CA GLY A 288 -15.18 -14.61 -28.19
C GLY A 288 -14.28 -15.40 -29.14
N ASN A 289 -14.02 -14.90 -30.35
CA ASN A 289 -13.16 -15.56 -31.34
C ASN A 289 -11.64 -15.40 -31.08
N TRP A 290 -11.24 -14.63 -30.08
CA TRP A 290 -9.84 -14.43 -29.72
C TRP A 290 -9.15 -15.73 -29.25
N GLN A 291 -7.92 -15.95 -29.74
CA GLN A 291 -7.06 -17.05 -29.31
C GLN A 291 -6.22 -16.63 -28.11
N VAL A 292 -6.67 -16.97 -26.90
CA VAL A 292 -6.07 -16.50 -25.64
C VAL A 292 -5.18 -17.52 -24.92
N ASN A 293 -4.78 -18.60 -25.59
CA ASN A 293 -4.07 -19.73 -24.99
C ASN A 293 -2.66 -19.39 -24.46
N GLN A 294 -2.05 -18.27 -24.91
CA GLN A 294 -0.76 -17.78 -24.41
C GLN A 294 -0.88 -16.73 -23.30
N VAL A 295 -2.10 -16.29 -22.97
CA VAL A 295 -2.30 -15.25 -21.95
C VAL A 295 -2.06 -15.87 -20.56
N VAL A 296 -1.11 -15.29 -19.82
CA VAL A 296 -0.76 -15.70 -18.45
C VAL A 296 -1.38 -14.79 -17.39
N ASN A 297 -1.82 -13.58 -17.76
CA ASN A 297 -2.43 -12.61 -16.85
C ASN A 297 -3.67 -11.94 -17.45
N MET A 298 -4.85 -12.24 -16.88
CA MET A 298 -6.15 -11.63 -17.20
C MET A 298 -6.80 -10.94 -16.00
N LYS A 299 -6.01 -10.63 -14.95
CA LYS A 299 -6.57 -10.02 -13.74
C LYS A 299 -7.33 -8.76 -14.08
N ARG A 300 -8.51 -8.59 -13.50
CA ARG A 300 -9.33 -7.38 -13.64
C ARG A 300 -9.65 -6.95 -15.08
N MET A 301 -9.58 -7.86 -16.07
CA MET A 301 -9.79 -7.51 -17.49
C MET A 301 -11.09 -6.73 -17.73
N PHE A 302 -12.19 -7.10 -17.06
CA PHE A 302 -13.50 -6.44 -17.09
C PHE A 302 -13.92 -5.85 -15.74
N PHE A 303 -12.95 -5.50 -14.88
CA PHE A 303 -13.24 -4.89 -13.58
C PHE A 303 -14.05 -3.61 -13.74
N TYR A 304 -15.24 -3.54 -13.14
CA TYR A 304 -16.16 -2.40 -13.23
C TYR A 304 -16.60 -2.06 -14.67
N THR A 305 -16.55 -3.01 -15.60
CA THR A 305 -17.05 -2.85 -16.97
C THR A 305 -18.55 -3.14 -17.00
N VAL A 306 -19.32 -2.20 -16.45
CA VAL A 306 -20.74 -2.40 -16.09
C VAL A 306 -21.68 -2.75 -17.25
N ALA A 307 -21.26 -2.55 -18.51
CA ALA A 307 -22.05 -2.82 -19.70
C ALA A 307 -21.66 -4.13 -20.42
N PHE A 308 -20.56 -4.77 -20.04
CA PHE A 308 -20.02 -5.94 -20.75
C PHE A 308 -20.89 -7.18 -20.54
N ASN A 309 -21.33 -7.81 -21.63
CA ASN A 309 -22.15 -9.03 -21.62
C ASN A 309 -21.99 -9.84 -22.92
N GLN A 310 -20.75 -10.10 -23.34
CA GLN A 310 -20.45 -10.85 -24.58
C GLN A 310 -20.00 -12.28 -24.29
N PRO A 311 -20.31 -13.26 -25.16
CA PRO A 311 -19.94 -14.65 -24.95
C PRO A 311 -18.42 -14.85 -25.04
N LEU A 312 -17.89 -15.65 -24.11
CA LEU A 312 -16.46 -15.96 -23.95
C LEU A 312 -16.18 -17.47 -23.80
N ASP A 313 -17.19 -18.32 -23.99
CA ASP A 313 -17.14 -19.76 -23.73
C ASP A 313 -16.16 -20.52 -24.64
N THR A 314 -15.77 -19.91 -25.76
CA THR A 314 -14.80 -20.43 -26.73
C THR A 314 -13.35 -20.26 -26.32
N TRP A 315 -13.05 -19.45 -25.30
CA TRP A 315 -11.68 -19.19 -24.85
C TRP A 315 -11.01 -20.43 -24.25
N LYS A 316 -9.70 -20.57 -24.50
CA LYS A 316 -8.85 -21.65 -23.97
C LYS A 316 -7.82 -21.06 -23.00
N LEU A 317 -7.91 -21.43 -21.73
CA LEU A 317 -7.21 -20.76 -20.62
C LEU A 317 -5.98 -21.55 -20.11
N GLU A 318 -5.35 -22.35 -20.97
CA GLU A 318 -4.32 -23.34 -20.60
C GLU A 318 -3.11 -22.75 -19.84
N SER A 319 -2.78 -21.47 -20.08
CA SER A 319 -1.63 -20.79 -19.46
C SER A 319 -1.98 -19.96 -18.22
N LEU A 320 -3.27 -19.85 -17.84
CA LEU A 320 -3.72 -19.03 -16.72
C LEU A 320 -3.60 -19.75 -15.39
N THR A 321 -2.97 -19.08 -14.42
CA THR A 321 -2.90 -19.55 -13.03
C THR A 321 -3.76 -18.72 -12.08
N GLN A 322 -4.28 -17.57 -12.52
CA GLN A 322 -5.05 -16.62 -11.70
C GLN A 322 -6.18 -15.97 -12.50
N LEU A 323 -7.38 -15.90 -11.92
CA LEU A 323 -8.56 -15.25 -12.51
C LEU A 323 -9.05 -14.05 -11.68
N ASP A 324 -8.20 -13.53 -10.80
CA ASP A 324 -8.59 -12.56 -9.78
C ASP A 324 -9.32 -11.33 -10.37
N GLY A 325 -10.55 -11.10 -9.91
CA GLY A 325 -11.35 -9.91 -10.20
C GLY A 325 -11.73 -9.71 -11.67
N MET A 326 -11.63 -10.72 -12.54
CA MET A 326 -11.85 -10.53 -13.99
C MET A 326 -13.23 -9.92 -14.32
N PHE A 327 -14.30 -10.32 -13.62
CA PHE A 327 -15.66 -9.78 -13.80
C PHE A 327 -16.18 -9.02 -12.56
N GLN A 328 -15.27 -8.61 -11.67
CA GLN A 328 -15.64 -7.87 -10.46
C GLN A 328 -16.36 -6.56 -10.85
N TRP A 329 -17.57 -6.34 -10.34
CA TRP A 329 -18.49 -5.25 -10.66
C TRP A 329 -18.95 -5.17 -12.14
N ALA A 330 -18.79 -6.24 -12.92
CA ALA A 330 -19.39 -6.38 -14.26
C ALA A 330 -20.90 -6.69 -14.13
N LYS A 331 -21.66 -5.69 -13.68
CA LYS A 331 -23.02 -5.85 -13.13
C LYS A 331 -24.00 -6.64 -14.01
N VAL A 332 -23.93 -6.47 -15.33
CA VAL A 332 -24.87 -7.08 -16.29
C VAL A 332 -24.36 -8.37 -16.91
N PHE A 333 -23.11 -8.77 -16.64
CA PHE A 333 -22.50 -9.95 -17.24
C PHE A 333 -23.24 -11.22 -16.80
N ASN A 334 -23.71 -11.99 -17.78
CA ASN A 334 -24.43 -13.24 -17.56
C ASN A 334 -24.28 -14.17 -18.77
N GLN A 335 -23.05 -14.49 -19.15
CA GLN A 335 -22.72 -15.36 -20.29
C GLN A 335 -22.09 -16.67 -19.84
N PRO A 336 -22.32 -17.79 -20.56
CA PRO A 336 -21.83 -19.10 -20.16
C PRO A 336 -20.29 -19.14 -20.14
N LEU A 337 -19.75 -19.79 -19.11
CA LEU A 337 -18.29 -19.99 -18.91
C LEU A 337 -17.92 -21.45 -18.62
N ASN A 338 -18.89 -22.38 -18.70
CA ASN A 338 -18.73 -23.77 -18.26
C ASN A 338 -17.73 -24.58 -19.10
N ASN A 339 -17.34 -24.08 -20.28
CA ASN A 339 -16.37 -24.70 -21.18
C ASN A 339 -14.91 -24.29 -20.90
N TRP A 340 -14.69 -23.39 -19.95
CA TRP A 340 -13.35 -22.99 -19.54
C TRP A 340 -12.66 -24.12 -18.79
N ASP A 341 -11.44 -24.45 -19.23
CA ASP A 341 -10.54 -25.29 -18.45
C ASP A 341 -9.82 -24.41 -17.42
N VAL A 342 -10.15 -24.61 -16.14
CA VAL A 342 -9.57 -23.87 -15.01
C VAL A 342 -8.70 -24.76 -14.12
N SER A 343 -8.29 -25.95 -14.60
CA SER A 343 -7.59 -26.94 -13.78
C SER A 343 -6.21 -26.48 -13.27
N GLN A 344 -5.62 -25.45 -13.90
CA GLN A 344 -4.34 -24.85 -13.50
C GLN A 344 -4.50 -23.58 -12.64
N VAL A 345 -5.73 -23.12 -12.43
CA VAL A 345 -6.00 -21.90 -11.67
C VAL A 345 -5.83 -22.17 -10.18
N THR A 346 -5.01 -21.35 -9.53
CA THR A 346 -4.71 -21.44 -8.09
C THR A 346 -5.42 -20.36 -7.25
N SER A 347 -5.93 -19.31 -7.90
CA SER A 347 -6.62 -18.18 -7.26
C SER A 347 -7.77 -17.64 -8.12
N MET A 348 -8.95 -17.50 -7.52
CA MET A 348 -10.17 -16.96 -8.14
C MET A 348 -10.77 -15.81 -7.33
N ASN A 349 -9.93 -15.04 -6.63
CA ASN A 349 -10.40 -14.05 -5.67
C ASN A 349 -11.21 -12.95 -6.36
N ASN A 350 -12.38 -12.63 -5.80
CA ASN A 350 -13.30 -11.60 -6.29
C ASN A 350 -13.77 -11.79 -7.75
N LEU A 351 -13.62 -12.95 -8.38
CA LEU A 351 -13.85 -13.12 -9.83
C LEU A 351 -15.25 -12.64 -10.26
N PHE A 352 -16.31 -12.91 -9.48
CA PHE A 352 -17.68 -12.43 -9.73
C PHE A 352 -18.19 -11.47 -8.65
N GLU A 353 -17.31 -10.83 -7.86
CA GLU A 353 -17.77 -9.90 -6.81
C GLU A 353 -18.57 -8.76 -7.46
N GLY A 354 -19.82 -8.57 -7.07
CA GLY A 354 -20.71 -7.52 -7.58
C GLY A 354 -21.23 -7.74 -9.00
N ALA A 355 -20.97 -8.90 -9.62
CA ALA A 355 -21.56 -9.32 -10.89
C ALA A 355 -23.05 -9.69 -10.68
N ALA A 356 -23.88 -8.67 -10.40
CA ALA A 356 -25.21 -8.84 -9.83
C ALA A 356 -26.17 -9.72 -10.64
N ASN A 357 -26.02 -9.78 -11.98
CA ASN A 357 -26.86 -10.58 -12.87
C ASN A 357 -26.30 -11.96 -13.21
N PHE A 358 -25.08 -12.29 -12.78
CA PHE A 358 -24.44 -13.55 -13.14
C PHE A 358 -25.16 -14.75 -12.50
N ASP A 359 -25.64 -15.69 -13.32
CA ASP A 359 -26.37 -16.89 -12.91
C ASP A 359 -26.15 -18.05 -13.90
N GLN A 360 -24.90 -18.27 -14.32
CA GLN A 360 -24.52 -19.32 -15.28
C GLN A 360 -23.86 -20.51 -14.60
N SER A 361 -24.04 -21.71 -15.15
CA SER A 361 -23.45 -22.94 -14.61
C SER A 361 -21.92 -22.91 -14.67
N LEU A 362 -21.29 -23.41 -13.60
CA LEU A 362 -19.85 -23.56 -13.43
C LEU A 362 -19.50 -24.97 -12.92
N ASP A 363 -20.42 -25.92 -13.08
CA ASP A 363 -20.35 -27.26 -12.50
C ASP A 363 -19.26 -28.15 -13.13
N HIS A 364 -18.77 -27.80 -14.33
CA HIS A 364 -17.67 -28.52 -15.00
C HIS A 364 -16.28 -28.00 -14.65
N TRP A 365 -16.17 -26.93 -13.86
CA TRP A 365 -14.88 -26.37 -13.48
C TRP A 365 -14.12 -27.31 -12.54
N ASP A 366 -12.91 -27.69 -12.93
CA ASP A 366 -11.95 -28.36 -12.03
C ASP A 366 -11.24 -27.31 -11.17
N VAL A 367 -11.73 -27.13 -9.94
CA VAL A 367 -11.16 -26.20 -8.95
C VAL A 367 -10.18 -26.86 -7.97
N SER A 368 -9.72 -28.09 -8.25
CA SER A 368 -8.90 -28.88 -7.32
C SER A 368 -7.55 -28.26 -6.96
N GLN A 369 -7.03 -27.33 -7.78
CA GLN A 369 -5.79 -26.59 -7.52
C GLN A 369 -6.02 -25.22 -6.87
N VAL A 370 -7.28 -24.79 -6.70
CA VAL A 370 -7.59 -23.48 -6.13
C VAL A 370 -7.31 -23.48 -4.63
N THR A 371 -6.51 -22.50 -4.19
CA THR A 371 -6.14 -22.33 -2.77
C THR A 371 -6.89 -21.18 -2.09
N SER A 372 -7.48 -20.27 -2.87
CA SER A 372 -8.16 -19.07 -2.37
C SER A 372 -9.37 -18.71 -3.24
N MET A 373 -10.53 -18.60 -2.61
CA MET A 373 -11.83 -18.24 -3.21
C MET A 373 -12.47 -17.05 -2.47
N ASN A 374 -11.64 -16.17 -1.91
CA ASN A 374 -12.09 -15.02 -1.14
C ASN A 374 -13.01 -14.14 -2.01
N SER A 375 -14.19 -13.83 -1.48
CA SER A 375 -15.20 -12.98 -2.13
C SER A 375 -15.62 -13.40 -3.54
N LEU A 376 -15.45 -14.68 -3.94
CA LEU A 376 -15.70 -15.16 -5.31
C LEU A 376 -17.07 -14.73 -5.87
N PHE A 377 -18.15 -14.90 -5.10
CA PHE A 377 -19.53 -14.55 -5.46
C PHE A 377 -20.11 -13.42 -4.59
N LYS A 378 -19.26 -12.63 -3.94
CA LYS A 378 -19.72 -11.55 -3.05
C LYS A 378 -20.59 -10.56 -3.81
N GLY A 379 -21.84 -10.34 -3.42
CA GLY A 379 -22.77 -9.43 -4.10
C GLY A 379 -23.23 -9.91 -5.47
N ALA A 380 -22.94 -11.16 -5.86
CA ALA A 380 -23.51 -11.81 -7.04
C ALA A 380 -24.98 -12.18 -6.76
N SER A 381 -25.82 -11.17 -6.55
CA SER A 381 -27.16 -11.31 -5.97
C SER A 381 -28.12 -12.21 -6.76
N SER A 382 -27.89 -12.43 -8.07
CA SER A 382 -28.70 -13.34 -8.88
C SER A 382 -28.23 -14.80 -8.86
N PHE A 383 -26.98 -15.06 -8.46
CA PHE A 383 -26.35 -16.36 -8.61
C PHE A 383 -27.03 -17.44 -7.74
N ASN A 384 -27.48 -18.52 -8.37
CA ASN A 384 -28.09 -19.66 -7.70
C ASN A 384 -27.85 -20.99 -8.46
N GLN A 385 -26.66 -21.15 -9.05
CA GLN A 385 -26.28 -22.37 -9.78
C GLN A 385 -25.53 -23.37 -8.88
N SER A 386 -25.67 -24.66 -9.16
CA SER A 386 -25.07 -25.72 -8.35
C SER A 386 -23.54 -25.70 -8.42
N LEU A 387 -22.91 -25.88 -7.28
CA LEU A 387 -21.45 -26.00 -7.11
C LEU A 387 -21.06 -27.29 -6.36
N GLU A 388 -22.01 -28.22 -6.18
CA GLU A 388 -21.86 -29.38 -5.29
C GLU A 388 -20.68 -30.31 -5.68
N ASN A 389 -20.30 -30.31 -6.96
CA ASN A 389 -19.25 -31.18 -7.52
C ASN A 389 -17.82 -30.59 -7.42
N TRP A 390 -17.66 -29.37 -6.91
CA TRP A 390 -16.34 -28.75 -6.79
C TRP A 390 -15.46 -29.45 -5.74
N ASP A 391 -14.22 -29.80 -6.12
CA ASP A 391 -13.20 -30.24 -5.17
C ASP A 391 -12.50 -29.05 -4.53
N VAL A 392 -12.98 -28.64 -3.36
CA VAL A 392 -12.43 -27.52 -2.58
C VAL A 392 -11.37 -27.94 -1.54
N SER A 393 -10.83 -29.15 -1.62
CA SER A 393 -9.94 -29.71 -0.59
C SER A 393 -8.62 -28.94 -0.38
N GLN A 394 -8.16 -28.20 -1.39
CA GLN A 394 -6.96 -27.36 -1.30
C GLN A 394 -7.23 -25.91 -0.85
N VAL A 395 -8.50 -25.50 -0.75
CA VAL A 395 -8.87 -24.13 -0.40
C VAL A 395 -8.53 -23.83 1.05
N LYS A 396 -7.83 -22.72 1.29
CA LYS A 396 -7.44 -22.22 2.62
C LYS A 396 -8.31 -21.04 3.09
N ASP A 397 -8.77 -20.21 2.16
CA ASP A 397 -9.58 -19.03 2.47
C ASP A 397 -10.86 -19.00 1.63
N MET A 398 -12.00 -19.04 2.33
CA MET A 398 -13.36 -18.90 1.80
C MET A 398 -14.06 -17.64 2.36
N GLY A 399 -13.28 -16.70 2.90
CA GLY A 399 -13.81 -15.45 3.46
C GLY A 399 -14.70 -14.71 2.45
N TYR A 400 -15.89 -14.30 2.90
CA TYR A 400 -16.87 -13.54 2.14
C TYR A 400 -17.34 -14.15 0.82
N MET A 401 -17.09 -15.44 0.57
CA MET A 401 -17.33 -16.09 -0.73
C MET A 401 -18.75 -15.85 -1.27
N PHE A 402 -19.78 -15.93 -0.43
CA PHE A 402 -21.19 -15.71 -0.77
C PHE A 402 -21.79 -14.51 -0.02
N TYR A 403 -20.95 -13.56 0.43
CA TYR A 403 -21.42 -12.36 1.12
C TYR A 403 -22.40 -11.61 0.22
N ASP A 404 -23.63 -11.34 0.66
CA ASP A 404 -24.69 -10.66 -0.13
C ASP A 404 -25.05 -11.38 -1.45
N ALA A 405 -24.76 -12.68 -1.58
CA ALA A 405 -25.31 -13.53 -2.64
C ALA A 405 -26.77 -13.91 -2.30
N SER A 406 -27.65 -12.91 -2.30
CA SER A 406 -28.97 -12.99 -1.65
C SER A 406 -29.91 -14.08 -2.18
N ARG A 407 -29.78 -14.52 -3.45
CA ARG A 407 -30.55 -15.64 -4.03
C ARG A 407 -29.93 -17.02 -3.86
N PHE A 408 -28.67 -17.12 -3.46
CA PHE A 408 -27.95 -18.38 -3.41
C PHE A 408 -28.55 -19.33 -2.35
N ASP A 409 -28.98 -20.52 -2.76
CA ASP A 409 -29.56 -21.56 -1.91
C ASP A 409 -29.29 -22.97 -2.48
N GLN A 410 -28.06 -23.23 -2.94
CA GLN A 410 -27.66 -24.52 -3.53
C GLN A 410 -26.87 -25.39 -2.55
N PRO A 411 -27.00 -26.73 -2.63
CA PRO A 411 -26.35 -27.66 -1.70
C PRO A 411 -24.82 -27.62 -1.83
N LEU A 412 -24.14 -27.71 -0.68
CA LEU A 412 -22.67 -27.68 -0.55
C LEU A 412 -22.14 -28.78 0.38
N ASP A 413 -22.97 -29.75 0.78
CA ASP A 413 -22.66 -30.75 1.81
C ASP A 413 -21.59 -31.77 1.37
N ARG A 414 -21.33 -31.89 0.06
CA ARG A 414 -20.23 -32.72 -0.50
C ARG A 414 -18.86 -32.06 -0.48
N TRP A 415 -18.78 -30.77 -0.16
CA TRP A 415 -17.51 -30.06 -0.14
C TRP A 415 -16.59 -30.56 0.97
N LYS A 416 -15.33 -30.80 0.62
CA LYS A 416 -14.28 -31.20 1.56
C LYS A 416 -13.55 -29.97 2.07
N VAL A 417 -14.01 -29.39 3.17
CA VAL A 417 -13.47 -28.13 3.73
C VAL A 417 -12.39 -28.30 4.81
N HIS A 418 -11.88 -29.52 5.01
CA HIS A 418 -10.87 -29.87 6.03
C HIS A 418 -9.57 -29.05 5.99
N GLY A 419 -9.28 -28.38 4.86
CA GLY A 419 -8.12 -27.51 4.69
C GLY A 419 -8.36 -26.04 4.99
N VAL A 420 -9.61 -25.60 5.17
CA VAL A 420 -10.01 -24.19 5.27
C VAL A 420 -9.65 -23.62 6.64
N VAL A 421 -9.03 -22.44 6.64
CA VAL A 421 -8.60 -21.72 7.85
C VAL A 421 -9.53 -20.54 8.16
N SER A 422 -10.08 -19.88 7.14
CA SER A 422 -10.93 -18.70 7.28
C SER A 422 -12.27 -18.90 6.55
N MET A 423 -13.37 -18.74 7.30
CA MET A 423 -14.76 -18.70 6.79
C MET A 423 -15.47 -17.38 7.15
N LYS A 424 -14.67 -16.32 7.41
CA LYS A 424 -15.19 -15.01 7.83
C LYS A 424 -16.25 -14.49 6.85
N GLY A 425 -17.45 -14.21 7.33
CA GLY A 425 -18.53 -13.60 6.56
C GLY A 425 -19.00 -14.40 5.35
N MET A 426 -18.70 -15.70 5.26
CA MET A 426 -18.90 -16.51 4.06
C MET A 426 -20.34 -16.43 3.51
N PHE A 427 -21.35 -16.48 4.38
CA PHE A 427 -22.78 -16.39 4.04
C PHE A 427 -23.45 -15.14 4.64
N SER A 428 -22.68 -14.13 5.03
CA SER A 428 -23.27 -12.90 5.56
C SER A 428 -24.13 -12.23 4.48
N TRP A 429 -25.33 -11.77 4.82
CA TRP A 429 -26.33 -11.23 3.89
C TRP A 429 -26.81 -12.19 2.79
N ALA A 430 -26.41 -13.48 2.81
CA ALA A 430 -26.98 -14.51 1.92
C ALA A 430 -28.40 -14.88 2.40
N SER A 431 -29.34 -13.96 2.19
CA SER A 431 -30.62 -13.94 2.89
C SER A 431 -31.49 -15.19 2.70
N ASN A 432 -31.39 -15.85 1.53
CA ASN A 432 -32.15 -17.06 1.21
C ASN A 432 -31.45 -18.37 1.60
N PHE A 433 -30.14 -18.32 1.89
CA PHE A 433 -29.35 -19.54 2.06
C PHE A 433 -29.84 -20.36 3.25
N ASN A 434 -30.21 -21.62 3.00
CA ASN A 434 -30.71 -22.54 4.02
C ASN A 434 -30.39 -24.01 3.69
N GLN A 435 -29.16 -24.29 3.26
CA GLN A 435 -28.70 -25.63 2.86
C GLN A 435 -27.85 -26.32 3.93
N PRO A 436 -27.88 -27.66 4.02
CA PRO A 436 -27.19 -28.41 5.07
C PRO A 436 -25.66 -28.28 4.95
N LEU A 437 -25.00 -28.08 6.09
CA LEU A 437 -23.54 -27.95 6.20
C LEU A 437 -22.94 -28.84 7.30
N ASN A 438 -23.74 -29.66 7.98
CA ASN A 438 -23.31 -30.41 9.18
C ASN A 438 -22.16 -31.41 8.89
N SER A 439 -22.01 -31.85 7.64
CA SER A 439 -20.95 -32.76 7.18
C SER A 439 -19.56 -32.13 7.07
N TRP A 440 -19.46 -30.80 7.17
CA TRP A 440 -18.21 -30.07 7.00
C TRP A 440 -17.23 -30.31 8.15
N ASP A 441 -15.99 -30.70 7.83
CA ASP A 441 -14.88 -30.73 8.78
C ASP A 441 -14.26 -29.33 8.92
N VAL A 442 -14.74 -28.56 9.89
CA VAL A 442 -14.25 -27.21 10.20
C VAL A 442 -13.13 -27.18 11.24
N SER A 443 -12.48 -28.32 11.52
CA SER A 443 -11.49 -28.44 12.62
C SER A 443 -10.24 -27.58 12.47
N GLN A 444 -9.95 -27.05 11.28
CA GLN A 444 -8.83 -26.14 11.00
C GLN A 444 -9.24 -24.67 10.94
N VAL A 445 -10.54 -24.36 11.06
CA VAL A 445 -11.03 -22.98 10.96
C VAL A 445 -10.71 -22.22 12.24
N THR A 446 -10.08 -21.05 12.11
CA THR A 446 -9.72 -20.19 13.24
C THR A 446 -10.61 -18.95 13.36
N THR A 447 -11.30 -18.56 12.27
CA THR A 447 -12.19 -17.40 12.23
C THR A 447 -13.52 -17.69 11.52
N MET A 448 -14.62 -17.41 12.23
CA MET A 448 -16.01 -17.52 11.76
C MET A 448 -16.80 -16.22 12.01
N GLU A 449 -16.10 -15.10 12.21
CA GLU A 449 -16.74 -13.79 12.38
C GLU A 449 -17.70 -13.52 11.20
N ASP A 450 -18.89 -12.99 11.49
CA ASP A 450 -19.94 -12.68 10.51
C ASP A 450 -20.49 -13.86 9.69
N MET A 451 -20.10 -15.12 9.91
CA MET A 451 -20.33 -16.23 8.96
C MET A 451 -21.78 -16.32 8.42
N PHE A 452 -22.80 -16.15 9.27
CA PHE A 452 -24.23 -16.16 8.93
C PHE A 452 -24.94 -14.85 9.34
N ASN A 453 -24.19 -13.74 9.48
CA ASN A 453 -24.76 -12.44 9.83
C ASN A 453 -25.76 -12.00 8.75
N LEU A 454 -27.04 -11.77 9.11
CA LEU A 454 -28.15 -11.47 8.20
C LEU A 454 -28.49 -12.58 7.19
N ALA A 455 -28.10 -13.83 7.45
CA ALA A 455 -28.61 -15.00 6.73
C ALA A 455 -30.04 -15.34 7.21
N LEU A 456 -31.01 -14.54 6.77
CA LEU A 456 -32.36 -14.48 7.35
C LEU A 456 -33.09 -15.83 7.39
N GLN A 457 -32.90 -16.69 6.38
CA GLN A 457 -33.56 -18.00 6.28
C GLN A 457 -32.77 -19.16 6.91
N PHE A 458 -31.51 -18.97 7.27
CA PHE A 458 -30.63 -20.06 7.69
C PHE A 458 -31.10 -20.71 9.00
N ASN A 459 -31.36 -22.02 8.96
CA ASN A 459 -31.79 -22.81 10.11
C ASN A 459 -31.42 -24.30 9.94
N GLN A 460 -30.16 -24.59 9.62
CA GLN A 460 -29.64 -25.95 9.38
C GLN A 460 -28.74 -26.40 10.53
N PRO A 461 -28.72 -27.71 10.85
CA PRO A 461 -27.93 -28.24 11.97
C PRO A 461 -26.43 -28.05 11.73
N LEU A 462 -25.71 -27.71 12.81
CA LEU A 462 -24.26 -27.48 12.86
C LEU A 462 -23.60 -28.19 14.06
N ASP A 463 -24.32 -29.09 14.72
CA ASP A 463 -23.92 -29.74 15.97
C ASP A 463 -22.70 -30.66 15.82
N GLN A 464 -22.36 -31.08 14.60
CA GLN A 464 -21.20 -31.94 14.32
C GLN A 464 -19.92 -31.15 14.05
N TRP A 465 -19.98 -29.82 13.98
CA TRP A 465 -18.83 -28.98 13.73
C TRP A 465 -17.83 -29.00 14.88
N LYS A 466 -16.55 -29.21 14.54
CA LYS A 466 -15.43 -29.15 15.49
C LYS A 466 -14.83 -27.75 15.50
N VAL A 467 -15.32 -26.88 16.37
CA VAL A 467 -14.93 -25.45 16.43
C VAL A 467 -13.80 -25.14 17.41
N SER A 468 -13.08 -26.16 17.90
CA SER A 468 -12.09 -26.03 18.98
C SER A 468 -10.86 -25.16 18.66
N GLN A 469 -10.70 -24.71 17.41
CA GLN A 469 -9.62 -23.78 16.99
C GLN A 469 -10.12 -22.35 16.74
N VAL A 470 -11.44 -22.12 16.81
CA VAL A 470 -12.03 -20.82 16.50
C VAL A 470 -11.78 -19.85 17.66
N LYS A 471 -11.20 -18.69 17.35
CA LYS A 471 -10.97 -17.61 18.33
C LYS A 471 -12.04 -16.51 18.29
N ASN A 472 -12.62 -16.28 17.11
CA ASN A 472 -13.57 -15.19 16.88
C ASN A 472 -14.87 -15.70 16.25
N MET A 473 -15.96 -15.61 17.02
CA MET A 473 -17.35 -15.90 16.65
C MET A 473 -18.24 -14.65 16.72
N SER A 474 -17.63 -13.46 16.70
CA SER A 474 -18.35 -12.19 16.67
C SER A 474 -19.36 -12.20 15.54
N THR A 475 -20.56 -11.68 15.81
CA THR A 475 -21.65 -11.46 14.83
C THR A 475 -22.06 -12.70 14.02
N MET A 476 -21.60 -13.91 14.38
CA MET A 476 -21.74 -15.12 13.54
C MET A 476 -23.18 -15.41 13.13
N PHE A 477 -24.15 -15.24 14.05
CA PHE A 477 -25.58 -15.41 13.80
C PHE A 477 -26.36 -14.11 14.05
N GLN A 478 -25.72 -12.94 13.93
CA GLN A 478 -26.43 -11.68 14.11
C GLN A 478 -27.56 -11.59 13.06
N SER A 479 -28.78 -11.30 13.50
CA SER A 479 -29.98 -11.21 12.65
C SER A 479 -30.29 -12.46 11.79
N ALA A 480 -29.75 -13.64 12.15
CA ALA A 480 -30.18 -14.92 11.56
C ALA A 480 -31.55 -15.31 12.14
N TYR A 481 -32.61 -14.63 11.70
CA TYR A 481 -33.91 -14.61 12.38
C TYR A 481 -34.55 -15.97 12.62
N ARG A 482 -34.30 -16.96 11.75
CA ARG A 482 -34.87 -18.31 11.84
C ARG A 482 -33.96 -19.31 12.55
N PHE A 483 -32.71 -18.96 12.83
CA PHE A 483 -31.74 -19.89 13.36
C PHE A 483 -32.11 -20.34 14.77
N ASN A 484 -32.32 -21.65 14.95
CA ASN A 484 -32.65 -22.27 16.23
C ASN A 484 -32.21 -23.74 16.25
N GLN A 485 -30.92 -23.98 16.01
CA GLN A 485 -30.32 -25.33 15.92
C GLN A 485 -29.34 -25.59 17.07
N PRO A 486 -29.21 -26.83 17.55
CA PRO A 486 -28.42 -27.15 18.72
C PRO A 486 -26.93 -26.89 18.49
N LEU A 487 -26.28 -26.22 19.45
CA LEU A 487 -24.85 -25.89 19.45
C LEU A 487 -24.12 -26.37 20.72
N GLU A 488 -24.81 -27.10 21.59
CA GLU A 488 -24.31 -27.52 22.91
C GLU A 488 -23.02 -28.37 22.82
N ALA A 489 -22.84 -29.10 21.72
CA ALA A 489 -21.68 -29.97 21.49
C ALA A 489 -20.39 -29.21 21.09
N TRP A 490 -20.46 -27.90 20.85
CA TRP A 490 -19.31 -27.10 20.44
C TRP A 490 -18.30 -26.89 21.58
N ASP A 491 -17.04 -27.21 21.31
CA ASP A 491 -15.93 -26.81 22.18
C ASP A 491 -15.52 -25.37 21.87
N VAL A 492 -16.04 -24.43 22.65
CA VAL A 492 -15.73 -22.99 22.55
C VAL A 492 -14.58 -22.54 23.46
N SER A 493 -13.80 -23.47 24.03
CA SER A 493 -12.76 -23.16 25.02
C SER A 493 -11.60 -22.29 24.52
N GLN A 494 -11.46 -22.13 23.20
CA GLN A 494 -10.47 -21.24 22.57
C GLN A 494 -11.07 -19.91 22.09
N VAL A 495 -12.39 -19.71 22.23
CA VAL A 495 -13.05 -18.50 21.75
C VAL A 495 -12.74 -17.32 22.68
N GLU A 496 -12.29 -16.22 22.09
CA GLU A 496 -11.96 -14.97 22.77
C GLU A 496 -13.01 -13.88 22.48
N GLN A 497 -13.69 -13.94 21.32
CA GLN A 497 -14.66 -12.92 20.90
C GLN A 497 -16.04 -13.51 20.53
N MET A 498 -17.10 -13.06 21.22
CA MET A 498 -18.50 -13.44 21.00
C MET A 498 -19.46 -12.23 20.90
N ARG A 499 -18.94 -11.02 20.65
CA ARG A 499 -19.76 -9.80 20.54
C ARG A 499 -20.87 -10.00 19.51
N ASN A 500 -22.10 -9.63 19.85
CA ASN A 500 -23.28 -9.73 18.98
C ASN A 500 -23.55 -11.13 18.36
N MET A 501 -22.96 -12.23 18.87
CA MET A 501 -23.02 -13.54 18.20
C MET A 501 -24.45 -13.97 17.85
N PHE A 502 -25.41 -13.75 18.73
CA PHE A 502 -26.85 -14.04 18.54
C PHE A 502 -27.72 -12.77 18.60
N ALA A 503 -27.13 -11.58 18.40
CA ALA A 503 -27.89 -10.33 18.42
C ALA A 503 -28.99 -10.38 17.36
N GLU A 504 -30.23 -10.08 17.73
CA GLU A 504 -31.41 -10.13 16.87
C GLU A 504 -31.70 -11.51 16.26
N SER A 505 -31.09 -12.61 16.72
CA SER A 505 -31.50 -13.98 16.41
C SER A 505 -32.81 -14.31 17.13
N LYS A 506 -33.92 -13.82 16.60
CA LYS A 506 -35.25 -13.80 17.27
C LYS A 506 -35.76 -15.18 17.67
N ALA A 507 -35.47 -16.23 16.90
CA ALA A 507 -35.93 -17.59 17.15
C ALA A 507 -34.99 -18.43 18.04
N PHE A 508 -33.76 -17.99 18.27
CA PHE A 508 -32.74 -18.81 18.92
C PHE A 508 -33.07 -19.05 20.40
N ASN A 509 -33.21 -20.31 20.79
CA ASN A 509 -33.49 -20.73 22.16
C ASN A 509 -32.96 -22.15 22.43
N GLN A 510 -31.68 -22.38 22.15
CA GLN A 510 -31.01 -23.69 22.35
C GLN A 510 -30.06 -23.63 23.54
N PRO A 511 -29.91 -24.75 24.30
CA PRO A 511 -29.01 -24.79 25.45
C PRO A 511 -27.57 -24.46 25.04
N LEU A 512 -26.87 -23.78 25.95
CA LEU A 512 -25.46 -23.38 25.84
C LEU A 512 -24.69 -23.59 27.17
N ASN A 513 -25.26 -24.35 28.10
CA ASN A 513 -24.80 -24.38 29.49
C ASN A 513 -23.46 -25.11 29.68
N HIS A 514 -23.11 -26.06 28.81
CA HIS A 514 -21.80 -26.74 28.86
C HIS A 514 -20.68 -25.97 28.15
N TRP A 515 -20.96 -24.81 27.56
CA TRP A 515 -19.93 -23.99 26.91
C TRP A 515 -18.89 -23.50 27.92
N LYS A 516 -17.62 -23.80 27.62
CA LYS A 516 -16.48 -23.32 28.39
C LYS A 516 -16.03 -21.96 27.87
N VAL A 517 -16.47 -20.89 28.53
CA VAL A 517 -16.24 -19.49 28.10
C VAL A 517 -15.17 -18.75 28.91
N ASP A 518 -14.32 -19.47 29.65
CA ASP A 518 -13.29 -18.93 30.54
C ASP A 518 -12.23 -18.07 29.82
N ARG A 519 -12.11 -18.19 28.49
CA ARG A 519 -11.23 -17.37 27.66
C ARG A 519 -11.91 -16.19 26.95
N VAL A 520 -13.23 -16.08 27.02
CA VAL A 520 -13.95 -15.04 26.30
C VAL A 520 -13.67 -13.68 26.93
N ILE A 521 -13.27 -12.72 26.10
CA ILE A 521 -12.96 -11.34 26.47
C ILE A 521 -14.14 -10.41 26.15
N THR A 522 -14.87 -10.64 25.05
CA THR A 522 -15.99 -9.80 24.62
C THR A 522 -17.28 -10.61 24.42
N MET A 523 -18.34 -10.20 25.13
CA MET A 523 -19.71 -10.75 25.00
C MET A 523 -20.78 -9.66 24.89
N ASN A 524 -20.37 -8.42 24.65
CA ASN A 524 -21.31 -7.31 24.56
C ASN A 524 -22.35 -7.56 23.45
N ARG A 525 -23.61 -7.28 23.77
CA ARG A 525 -24.77 -7.52 22.89
C ARG A 525 -24.93 -8.96 22.40
N MET A 526 -24.30 -9.97 23.00
CA MET A 526 -24.36 -11.36 22.50
C MET A 526 -25.79 -11.85 22.24
N PHE A 527 -26.75 -11.48 23.09
CA PHE A 527 -28.19 -11.81 22.97
C PHE A 527 -29.06 -10.55 22.86
N TYR A 528 -28.51 -9.43 22.41
CA TYR A 528 -29.26 -8.18 22.22
C TYR A 528 -30.48 -8.43 21.33
N LYS A 529 -31.70 -8.12 21.78
CA LYS A 529 -32.95 -8.40 21.05
C LYS A 529 -33.15 -9.87 20.62
N ALA A 530 -32.52 -10.84 21.29
CA ALA A 530 -32.78 -12.27 21.08
C ALA A 530 -34.11 -12.66 21.77
N LEU A 531 -35.23 -12.37 21.11
CA LEU A 531 -36.56 -12.35 21.73
C LEU A 531 -36.98 -13.68 22.38
N SER A 532 -36.53 -14.82 21.88
CA SER A 532 -36.91 -16.16 22.38
C SER A 532 -35.91 -16.77 23.37
N PHE A 533 -34.72 -16.20 23.53
CA PHE A 533 -33.65 -16.84 24.30
C PHE A 533 -33.97 -16.83 25.80
N ASN A 534 -34.04 -18.01 26.41
CA ASN A 534 -34.27 -18.18 27.84
C ASN A 534 -33.60 -19.46 28.39
N GLN A 535 -32.35 -19.71 27.98
CA GLN A 535 -31.60 -20.91 28.39
C GLN A 535 -30.61 -20.59 29.52
N PRO A 536 -30.30 -21.57 30.39
CA PRO A 536 -29.38 -21.39 31.50
C PRO A 536 -27.96 -21.06 30.99
N VAL A 537 -27.37 -20.01 31.57
CA VAL A 537 -25.99 -19.54 31.34
C VAL A 537 -25.33 -19.14 32.66
N ASP A 538 -25.96 -19.48 33.78
CA ASP A 538 -25.53 -19.18 35.15
C ASP A 538 -24.20 -19.85 35.52
N GLN A 539 -23.87 -20.96 34.85
CA GLN A 539 -22.64 -21.73 35.07
C GLN A 539 -21.42 -21.23 34.29
N TRP A 540 -21.56 -20.18 33.48
CA TRP A 540 -20.45 -19.63 32.70
C TRP A 540 -19.38 -18.94 33.56
N GLU A 541 -18.12 -19.27 33.32
CA GLU A 541 -16.97 -18.61 33.97
C GLU A 541 -16.62 -17.28 33.29
N VAL A 542 -17.39 -16.22 33.55
CA VAL A 542 -17.24 -14.90 32.89
C VAL A 542 -16.14 -13.99 33.47
N SER A 543 -15.23 -14.55 34.28
CA SER A 543 -14.24 -13.77 35.04
C SER A 543 -13.21 -13.03 34.17
N GLN A 544 -13.01 -13.47 32.92
CA GLN A 544 -12.13 -12.82 31.95
C GLN A 544 -12.86 -11.84 31.02
N VAL A 545 -14.20 -11.84 31.02
CA VAL A 545 -14.97 -10.98 30.12
C VAL A 545 -14.78 -9.52 30.54
N MET A 546 -14.29 -8.72 29.61
CA MET A 546 -14.02 -7.29 29.79
C MET A 546 -15.13 -6.40 29.26
N ASN A 547 -16.05 -6.94 28.45
CA ASN A 547 -17.21 -6.20 27.98
C ASN A 547 -18.45 -7.10 27.90
N LEU A 548 -19.39 -6.85 28.81
CA LEU A 548 -20.72 -7.47 28.91
C LEU A 548 -21.84 -6.52 28.51
N SER A 549 -21.52 -5.30 28.06
CA SER A 549 -22.52 -4.25 27.92
C SER A 549 -23.67 -4.68 27.02
N GLU A 550 -24.90 -4.43 27.45
CA GLU A 550 -26.12 -4.64 26.67
C GLU A 550 -26.36 -6.09 26.21
N MET A 551 -25.69 -7.08 26.84
CA MET A 551 -25.73 -8.49 26.43
C MET A 551 -27.15 -9.04 26.26
N PHE A 552 -28.10 -8.64 27.13
CA PHE A 552 -29.50 -9.07 27.12
C PHE A 552 -30.49 -7.91 26.96
N TRP A 553 -30.03 -6.74 26.49
CA TRP A 553 -30.95 -5.61 26.30
C TRP A 553 -31.99 -5.99 25.23
N GLU A 554 -33.27 -5.88 25.61
CA GLU A 554 -34.45 -6.28 24.83
C GLU A 554 -34.58 -7.80 24.54
N ALA A 555 -33.83 -8.65 25.26
CA ALA A 555 -34.08 -10.10 25.28
C ALA A 555 -35.30 -10.41 26.17
N THR A 556 -36.50 -10.17 25.64
CA THR A 556 -37.74 -10.12 26.44
C THR A 556 -38.08 -11.43 27.17
N SER A 557 -37.76 -12.59 26.58
CA SER A 557 -38.03 -13.90 27.20
C SER A 557 -37.01 -14.33 28.24
N PHE A 558 -35.83 -13.68 28.32
CA PHE A 558 -34.78 -14.11 29.23
C PHE A 558 -35.15 -13.81 30.69
N GLN A 559 -35.19 -14.85 31.52
CA GLN A 559 -35.60 -14.80 32.93
C GLN A 559 -34.65 -15.57 33.87
N GLN A 560 -33.48 -16.01 33.37
CA GLN A 560 -32.51 -16.76 34.18
C GLN A 560 -31.76 -15.83 35.16
N SER A 561 -31.38 -16.38 36.32
CA SER A 561 -30.54 -15.64 37.28
C SER A 561 -29.08 -15.64 36.84
N LEU A 562 -28.40 -14.51 37.08
CA LEU A 562 -26.97 -14.32 36.82
C LEU A 562 -26.20 -13.94 38.10
N ASP A 563 -26.82 -14.05 39.28
CA ASP A 563 -26.25 -13.55 40.54
C ASP A 563 -24.97 -14.28 40.97
N ASP A 564 -24.78 -15.52 40.52
CA ASP A 564 -23.60 -16.32 40.83
C ASP A 564 -22.39 -16.02 39.94
N TRP A 565 -22.54 -15.21 38.89
CA TRP A 565 -21.43 -14.80 38.05
C TRP A 565 -20.37 -14.04 38.85
N ILE A 566 -19.12 -14.39 38.56
CA ILE A 566 -17.93 -13.68 39.04
C ILE A 566 -17.44 -12.80 37.90
N VAL A 567 -17.60 -11.49 38.04
CA VAL A 567 -17.30 -10.51 36.98
C VAL A 567 -16.01 -9.76 37.29
N ASN A 568 -15.25 -9.49 36.23
CA ASN A 568 -14.04 -8.70 36.32
C ASN A 568 -14.35 -7.26 36.78
N LYS A 569 -13.62 -6.77 37.79
CA LYS A 569 -13.74 -5.41 38.33
C LYS A 569 -13.55 -4.31 37.29
N PHE A 570 -12.83 -4.59 36.21
CA PHE A 570 -12.56 -3.64 35.13
C PHE A 570 -13.52 -3.82 33.93
N ALA A 571 -14.43 -4.80 33.98
CA ALA A 571 -15.35 -5.05 32.87
C ALA A 571 -16.31 -3.88 32.67
N ASN A 572 -16.56 -3.54 31.41
CA ASN A 572 -17.71 -2.73 31.04
C ASN A 572 -18.97 -3.60 31.18
N VAL A 573 -19.76 -3.32 32.20
CA VAL A 573 -21.03 -4.00 32.49
C VAL A 573 -22.25 -3.11 32.23
N GLY A 574 -22.10 -2.10 31.37
CA GLY A 574 -23.14 -1.13 31.07
C GLY A 574 -24.46 -1.78 30.65
N GLU A 575 -25.51 -1.55 31.44
CA GLU A 575 -26.91 -1.92 31.18
C GLU A 575 -27.10 -3.31 30.53
N VAL A 576 -26.60 -4.38 31.18
CA VAL A 576 -26.72 -5.76 30.68
C VAL A 576 -28.17 -6.10 30.28
N PHE A 577 -29.16 -5.65 31.06
CA PHE A 577 -30.59 -5.78 30.74
C PHE A 577 -31.29 -4.51 30.21
N GLY A 578 -30.56 -3.43 29.95
CA GLY A 578 -31.16 -2.10 29.71
C GLY A 578 -31.70 -1.43 30.98
N TYR A 579 -32.31 -0.26 30.85
CA TYR A 579 -32.75 0.58 31.98
C TYR A 579 -33.96 0.07 32.77
N THR A 580 -34.69 -0.92 32.26
CA THR A 580 -36.03 -1.29 32.75
C THR A 580 -36.05 -2.51 33.68
N ARG A 581 -34.92 -3.22 33.80
CA ARG A 581 -34.77 -4.41 34.64
C ARG A 581 -33.66 -4.21 35.66
N GLU A 582 -33.84 -4.77 36.86
CA GLU A 582 -32.80 -4.75 37.89
C GLU A 582 -31.57 -5.52 37.38
N GLN A 583 -30.38 -4.92 37.55
CA GLN A 583 -29.12 -5.56 37.17
C GLN A 583 -28.73 -6.61 38.23
N PRO A 584 -28.08 -7.73 37.87
CA PRO A 584 -27.69 -8.75 38.83
C PRO A 584 -26.67 -8.23 39.84
N LYS A 585 -26.63 -8.84 41.02
CA LYS A 585 -25.69 -8.47 42.09
C LYS A 585 -24.46 -9.37 42.06
N TRP A 586 -23.60 -9.16 41.06
CA TRP A 586 -22.44 -10.02 40.85
C TRP A 586 -21.39 -9.93 41.96
N LYS A 587 -20.64 -11.03 42.10
CA LYS A 587 -19.38 -11.04 42.83
C LYS A 587 -18.32 -10.42 41.93
N ILE A 588 -17.70 -9.33 42.39
CA ILE A 588 -16.65 -8.63 41.62
C ILE A 588 -15.28 -9.10 42.09
N ILE A 589 -14.40 -9.47 41.16
CA ILE A 589 -13.00 -9.79 41.46
C ILE A 589 -12.02 -8.84 40.77
N LYS A 590 -10.91 -8.54 41.44
CA LYS A 590 -9.74 -7.94 40.79
C LYS A 590 -8.86 -9.09 40.30
N PRO A 591 -8.70 -9.33 38.98
CA PRO A 591 -7.78 -10.35 38.51
C PRO A 591 -6.35 -10.04 38.99
N LEU A 592 -5.56 -11.08 39.26
CA LEU A 592 -4.14 -10.92 39.63
C LEU A 592 -3.40 -10.15 38.54
N ALA A 593 -2.43 -9.32 38.94
CA ALA A 593 -1.54 -8.60 38.05
C ALA A 593 -1.02 -9.54 36.94
N ASN A 594 -1.43 -9.28 35.70
CA ASN A 594 -1.14 -10.16 34.58
C ASN A 594 0.35 -10.01 34.20
N LYS A 595 1.12 -11.10 34.34
CA LYS A 595 2.53 -11.17 33.91
C LYS A 595 2.70 -10.91 32.41
N ASP A 596 1.62 -11.01 31.64
CA ASP A 596 1.61 -10.82 30.19
C ASP A 596 1.29 -9.38 29.77
N SER A 597 0.98 -8.48 30.71
CA SER A 597 0.65 -7.08 30.41
C SER A 597 1.89 -6.19 30.23
N PHE A 598 1.83 -5.25 29.28
CA PHE A 598 2.77 -4.14 29.19
C PHE A 598 2.38 -3.08 30.23
N GLN A 599 3.26 -2.82 31.21
CA GLN A 599 2.96 -1.96 32.36
C GLN A 599 3.85 -0.72 32.39
N THR A 600 3.20 0.43 32.58
CA THR A 600 3.85 1.74 32.62
C THR A 600 3.35 2.59 33.78
N ILE A 601 4.22 3.49 34.27
CA ILE A 601 3.83 4.54 35.22
C ILE A 601 3.86 5.90 34.53
N TRP A 602 2.74 6.60 34.63
CA TRP A 602 2.55 7.94 34.10
C TRP A 602 2.30 8.92 35.24
N GLU A 603 2.82 10.14 35.12
CA GLU A 603 2.65 11.21 36.08
C GLU A 603 1.83 12.36 35.48
N ILE A 604 0.71 12.69 36.12
CA ILE A 604 -0.18 13.82 35.77
C ILE A 604 0.07 14.97 36.75
N LYS A 605 0.39 16.15 36.22
CA LYS A 605 0.68 17.38 37.01
C LYS A 605 -0.29 18.54 36.78
N GLY A 606 -1.34 18.36 35.98
CA GLY A 606 -2.29 19.43 35.59
C GLY A 606 -3.37 19.71 36.65
N ASN A 607 -3.72 20.98 36.86
CA ASN A 607 -4.67 21.38 37.93
C ASN A 607 -6.12 21.55 37.44
N LYS A 608 -6.43 21.21 36.18
CA LYS A 608 -7.78 21.29 35.59
C LYS A 608 -8.25 19.93 35.07
N GLU A 609 -9.55 19.62 35.17
CA GLU A 609 -10.12 18.34 34.70
C GLU A 609 -9.86 18.02 33.21
N ALA A 610 -9.74 19.05 32.36
CA ALA A 610 -9.39 18.89 30.93
C ALA A 610 -7.90 18.56 30.69
N GLU A 611 -7.07 18.60 31.75
CA GLU A 611 -5.62 18.33 31.71
C GLU A 611 -5.25 16.95 32.27
N ASN A 612 -6.24 16.17 32.74
CA ASN A 612 -6.06 14.82 33.29
C ASN A 612 -6.22 13.73 32.22
N GLU A 613 -5.60 13.90 31.06
CA GLU A 613 -5.68 12.94 29.96
C GLU A 613 -4.30 12.33 29.63
N ILE A 614 -4.30 11.03 29.40
CA ILE A 614 -3.18 10.31 28.78
C ILE A 614 -3.61 9.91 27.38
N ILE A 615 -2.83 10.34 26.39
CA ILE A 615 -3.00 9.94 25.00
C ILE A 615 -1.79 9.09 24.65
N MET A 616 -2.04 7.83 24.30
CA MET A 616 -1.03 6.92 23.78
C MET A 616 -1.39 6.61 22.34
N ASP A 617 -0.53 6.97 21.39
CA ASP A 617 -0.61 6.37 20.06
C ASP A 617 -0.39 4.86 20.24
N VAL A 618 -1.37 4.03 19.91
CA VAL A 618 -1.28 2.56 19.98
C VAL A 618 -1.95 1.97 18.74
N SER A 619 -1.55 0.76 18.36
CA SER A 619 -2.02 0.04 17.19
C SER A 619 -2.47 -1.36 17.56
N GLY A 620 -3.62 -1.82 17.08
CA GLY A 620 -4.16 -3.13 17.45
C GLY A 620 -5.16 -3.03 18.60
N GLU A 621 -5.63 -4.18 19.06
CA GLU A 621 -6.69 -4.28 20.08
C GLU A 621 -6.08 -4.60 21.44
N TYR A 622 -6.47 -3.82 22.46
CA TYR A 622 -5.94 -3.97 23.82
C TYR A 622 -7.05 -3.94 24.85
N ILE A 623 -6.91 -4.76 25.88
CA ILE A 623 -7.55 -4.51 27.16
C ILE A 623 -6.63 -3.51 27.89
N TYR A 624 -7.18 -2.40 28.36
CA TYR A 624 -6.45 -1.45 29.19
C TYR A 624 -7.02 -1.41 30.60
N GLN A 625 -6.12 -1.26 31.57
CA GLN A 625 -6.44 -1.08 32.98
C GLN A 625 -5.58 0.05 33.51
N TRP A 626 -6.15 0.88 34.38
CA TRP A 626 -5.41 1.91 35.08
C TRP A 626 -5.78 1.96 36.56
N GLU A 627 -4.79 2.28 37.40
CA GLU A 627 -4.99 2.51 38.84
C GLU A 627 -4.07 3.62 39.34
N HIS A 628 -4.54 4.41 40.31
CA HIS A 628 -3.72 5.42 40.96
C HIS A 628 -2.75 4.75 41.93
N VAL A 629 -1.45 5.05 41.80
CA VAL A 629 -0.37 4.37 42.52
C VAL A 629 -0.52 4.53 44.04
N ASP A 630 -0.93 5.71 44.51
CA ASP A 630 -1.10 5.99 45.95
C ASP A 630 -2.55 5.85 46.43
N ASN A 631 -3.51 5.58 45.53
CA ASN A 631 -4.93 5.47 45.87
C ASN A 631 -5.61 4.33 45.09
N PRO A 632 -5.58 3.09 45.62
CA PRO A 632 -6.13 1.92 44.94
C PRO A 632 -7.65 1.96 44.70
N ALA A 633 -8.37 2.92 45.31
CA ALA A 633 -9.79 3.13 45.04
C ALA A 633 -10.04 3.85 43.71
N TRP A 634 -9.04 4.53 43.15
CA TRP A 634 -9.10 5.16 41.84
C TRP A 634 -8.56 4.20 40.80
N TYR A 635 -9.46 3.65 40.01
CA TYR A 635 -9.14 2.71 38.96
C TYR A 635 -10.16 2.79 37.84
N GLY A 636 -9.81 2.21 36.70
CA GLY A 636 -10.71 2.01 35.58
C GLY A 636 -10.09 1.08 34.56
N GLY A 637 -10.85 0.75 33.54
CA GLY A 637 -10.39 -0.11 32.48
C GLY A 637 -11.40 -0.14 31.35
N GLY A 638 -11.08 -0.92 30.33
CA GLY A 638 -11.93 -1.11 29.19
C GLY A 638 -11.21 -1.86 28.09
N ILE A 639 -11.84 -1.87 26.93
CA ILE A 639 -11.29 -2.49 25.72
C ILE A 639 -11.14 -1.39 24.68
N LYS A 640 -9.99 -1.40 24.02
CA LYS A 640 -9.69 -0.57 22.87
C LYS A 640 -9.72 -1.45 21.62
N THR A 641 -10.60 -1.13 20.68
CA THR A 641 -10.76 -1.85 19.41
C THR A 641 -10.39 -1.00 18.19
N ASP A 642 -10.31 0.33 18.32
CA ASP A 642 -9.86 1.19 17.23
C ASP A 642 -8.32 1.35 17.20
N LYS A 643 -7.77 1.50 15.98
CA LYS A 643 -6.34 1.28 15.68
C LYS A 643 -5.47 2.55 15.67
N LEU A 644 -5.81 3.61 16.41
CA LEU A 644 -5.11 4.90 16.25
C LEU A 644 -4.55 5.50 17.55
N GLU A 645 -5.37 5.65 18.58
CA GLU A 645 -4.97 6.34 19.82
C GLU A 645 -5.78 5.85 21.02
N LEU A 646 -5.14 5.50 22.13
CA LEU A 646 -5.79 5.26 23.41
C LEU A 646 -5.82 6.56 24.22
N LYS A 647 -7.04 7.08 24.44
CA LYS A 647 -7.32 8.27 25.25
C LYS A 647 -7.88 7.86 26.60
N LEU A 648 -7.15 8.10 27.67
CA LEU A 648 -7.54 7.81 29.05
C LEU A 648 -7.79 9.10 29.81
N LYS A 649 -9.04 9.34 30.17
CA LYS A 649 -9.42 10.43 31.08
C LYS A 649 -9.33 9.94 32.53
N LEU A 650 -8.49 10.58 33.34
CA LEU A 650 -8.17 10.17 34.70
C LEU A 650 -8.78 11.11 35.75
N PRO A 651 -9.02 10.64 37.00
CA PRO A 651 -9.79 11.40 38.01
C PRO A 651 -9.08 12.62 38.60
N GLY A 652 -7.74 12.71 38.51
CA GLY A 652 -6.96 13.78 39.16
C GLY A 652 -5.46 13.74 38.85
N THR A 653 -4.71 14.62 39.49
CA THR A 653 -3.24 14.59 39.46
C THR A 653 -2.68 13.39 40.23
N GLY A 654 -1.44 13.03 39.93
CA GLY A 654 -0.72 11.96 40.61
C GLY A 654 -0.14 10.94 39.64
N LYS A 655 0.30 9.80 40.19
CA LYS A 655 0.90 8.72 39.42
C LYS A 655 -0.11 7.63 39.14
N TYR A 656 -0.15 7.18 37.90
CA TYR A 656 -1.06 6.13 37.45
C TYR A 656 -0.27 4.99 36.84
N ARG A 657 -0.57 3.76 37.27
CA ARG A 657 -0.11 2.55 36.61
C ARG A 657 -1.10 2.23 35.50
N ILE A 658 -0.60 2.11 34.27
CA ILE A 658 -1.38 1.67 33.11
C ILE A 658 -0.86 0.30 32.69
N SER A 659 -1.78 -0.65 32.54
CA SER A 659 -1.50 -1.99 32.03
C SER A 659 -2.24 -2.18 30.70
N LEU A 660 -1.52 -2.57 29.66
CA LEU A 660 -2.06 -2.91 28.34
C LEU A 660 -1.87 -4.40 28.12
N ILE A 661 -2.96 -5.12 27.82
CA ILE A 661 -2.93 -6.55 27.49
C ILE A 661 -3.35 -6.67 26.03
N PRO A 662 -2.43 -7.05 25.13
CA PRO A 662 -2.77 -7.39 23.76
C PRO A 662 -3.74 -8.58 23.75
N TRP A 663 -4.78 -8.53 22.93
CA TRP A 663 -5.76 -9.62 22.82
C TRP A 663 -6.18 -9.91 21.36
N GLY A 664 -5.42 -9.40 20.39
CA GLY A 664 -5.57 -9.74 18.97
C GLY A 664 -4.21 -10.12 18.36
N ASP A 665 -4.20 -10.56 17.11
CA ASP A 665 -2.99 -11.01 16.40
C ASP A 665 -2.05 -9.83 15.98
N GLU A 666 -2.45 -8.60 16.29
CA GLU A 666 -1.74 -7.38 15.85
C GLU A 666 -0.74 -6.93 16.91
N PRO A 667 0.55 -6.76 16.55
CA PRO A 667 1.60 -6.30 17.44
C PRO A 667 1.43 -4.84 17.91
N LEU A 668 2.15 -4.46 18.97
CA LEU A 668 2.23 -3.10 19.49
C LEU A 668 3.23 -2.27 18.67
N HIS A 669 2.80 -1.16 18.05
CA HIS A 669 3.64 -0.41 17.10
C HIS A 669 4.40 0.75 17.74
N GLN A 670 3.74 1.57 18.57
CA GLN A 670 4.36 2.80 19.08
C GLN A 670 3.77 3.15 20.44
N ILE A 671 4.56 3.87 21.25
CA ILE A 671 4.08 4.67 22.38
C ILE A 671 4.85 5.99 22.30
N SER A 672 4.15 7.06 21.92
CA SER A 672 4.71 8.41 21.77
C SER A 672 3.93 9.42 22.63
N GLN A 673 4.64 10.40 23.20
CA GLN A 673 4.04 11.57 23.85
C GLN A 673 3.85 12.76 22.90
N VAL A 674 4.27 12.63 21.63
CA VAL A 674 4.20 13.68 20.62
C VAL A 674 2.96 13.44 19.75
N SER A 675 1.98 14.35 19.79
CA SER A 675 0.79 14.20 18.95
C SER A 675 1.14 14.33 17.46
N ARG A 676 0.52 13.50 16.62
CA ARG A 676 0.62 13.51 15.14
C ARG A 676 0.45 14.87 14.44
N SER A 677 0.01 15.92 15.14
CA SER A 677 -0.12 17.27 14.60
C SER A 677 1.18 18.06 14.45
N SER A 678 2.34 17.51 14.82
CA SER A 678 3.64 18.08 14.41
C SER A 678 4.15 17.40 13.14
N ASP A 679 3.36 17.52 12.08
CA ASP A 679 3.90 17.46 10.73
C ASP A 679 5.11 18.42 10.66
N ARG A 680 6.27 17.88 10.25
CA ARG A 680 7.62 18.48 10.31
C ARG A 680 8.32 18.35 11.67
N MET A 681 8.81 17.14 11.98
CA MET A 681 10.19 17.08 12.50
C MET A 681 11.11 17.55 11.37
N ALA A 682 11.29 18.88 11.32
CA ALA A 682 12.19 19.55 10.41
C ALA A 682 13.59 18.96 10.61
N ARG A 683 14.13 18.33 9.56
CA ARG A 683 15.56 18.06 9.43
C ARG A 683 16.30 19.40 9.57
N PRO A 684 17.20 19.59 10.54
CA PRO A 684 18.15 20.69 10.48
C PRO A 684 19.55 20.10 10.31
N PHE A 685 20.02 20.05 9.07
CA PHE A 685 21.47 20.08 8.78
C PHE A 685 21.81 21.47 8.20
N PRO A 686 23.04 21.95 8.38
CA PRO A 686 23.48 22.85 9.44
C PRO A 686 23.38 24.34 9.07
N GLY A 687 23.18 25.23 10.06
CA GLY A 687 23.39 26.66 9.87
C GLY A 687 22.45 27.66 10.57
N VAL A 688 21.52 27.24 11.44
CA VAL A 688 20.63 28.20 12.11
C VAL A 688 20.58 28.01 13.63
N SER A 689 20.83 29.13 14.29
CA SER A 689 20.77 29.46 15.71
C SER A 689 19.71 28.71 16.54
N SER A 690 20.18 28.26 17.70
CA SER A 690 19.44 27.79 18.87
C SER A 690 18.19 28.63 19.19
N THR A 691 16.97 28.09 19.07
CA THR A 691 15.78 28.50 19.89
C THR A 691 14.44 27.74 19.64
N VAL A 692 14.37 26.64 18.90
CA VAL A 692 13.06 26.02 18.58
C VAL A 692 12.94 24.57 19.09
N VAL A 693 12.91 24.40 20.41
CA VAL A 693 12.15 23.30 21.04
C VAL A 693 10.89 23.93 21.63
N ARG A 694 9.95 24.29 20.76
CA ARG A 694 8.65 24.81 21.19
C ARG A 694 7.74 23.61 21.53
N ASN A 695 7.56 23.42 22.82
CA ASN A 695 6.35 22.91 23.46
C ASN A 695 5.81 21.55 22.96
N LEU A 696 6.40 20.47 23.47
CA LEU A 696 5.52 19.39 23.97
C LEU A 696 4.61 20.05 25.02
N SER A 697 3.30 20.04 24.80
CA SER A 697 2.37 20.77 25.66
C SER A 697 2.63 20.42 27.13
N PRO A 698 2.85 21.39 28.03
CA PRO A 698 3.26 21.13 29.42
C PRO A 698 2.27 20.31 30.26
N ASN A 699 1.07 20.06 29.73
CA ASN A 699 -0.12 19.65 30.49
C ASN A 699 -0.75 18.33 30.00
N ARG A 700 0.03 17.40 29.44
CA ARG A 700 -0.41 16.02 29.13
C ARG A 700 0.49 15.03 29.87
N GLY A 701 -0.06 13.91 30.36
CA GLY A 701 0.66 13.00 31.25
C GLY A 701 2.04 12.57 30.76
N LYS A 702 3.02 12.50 31.67
CA LYS A 702 4.40 12.12 31.37
C LYS A 702 4.66 10.65 31.73
N LEU A 703 5.05 9.82 30.77
CA LEU A 703 5.63 8.49 31.02
C LEU A 703 6.94 8.67 31.78
N ILE A 704 7.03 8.04 32.95
CA ILE A 704 8.22 8.10 33.82
C ILE A 704 8.84 6.73 34.06
N SER A 705 8.09 5.64 33.88
CA SER A 705 8.62 4.28 34.07
C SER A 705 7.97 3.23 33.17
N ILE A 706 8.75 2.26 32.71
CA ILE A 706 8.28 0.97 32.22
C ILE A 706 8.58 -0.07 33.30
N GLU A 707 7.53 -0.68 33.84
CA GLU A 707 7.60 -1.65 34.94
C GLU A 707 7.57 -3.10 34.44
N GLN A 708 7.03 -3.34 33.24
CA GLN A 708 6.94 -4.68 32.64
C GLN A 708 6.73 -4.55 31.12
N TRP A 709 7.40 -5.39 30.32
CA TRP A 709 7.19 -5.45 28.86
C TRP A 709 6.00 -6.34 28.47
N GLY A 710 5.76 -7.41 29.22
CA GLY A 710 4.71 -8.38 29.00
C GLY A 710 4.93 -9.25 27.75
N SER A 711 3.84 -9.83 27.26
CA SER A 711 3.84 -10.73 26.10
C SER A 711 3.73 -10.01 24.75
N ALA A 712 3.59 -8.68 24.75
CA ALA A 712 3.37 -7.89 23.56
C ALA A 712 4.53 -8.02 22.56
N VAL A 713 4.23 -8.50 21.35
CA VAL A 713 5.15 -8.47 20.21
C VAL A 713 5.15 -7.06 19.64
N TRP A 714 6.33 -6.49 19.40
CA TRP A 714 6.47 -5.17 18.78
C TRP A 714 6.71 -5.32 17.27
N SER A 715 6.01 -4.57 16.43
CA SER A 715 6.27 -4.55 14.98
C SER A 715 7.26 -3.45 14.55
N THR A 716 7.37 -2.42 15.36
CA THR A 716 8.35 -1.35 15.20
C THR A 716 8.60 -0.70 16.57
N MET A 717 9.76 -0.09 16.74
CA MET A 717 10.02 0.84 17.86
C MET A 717 10.43 2.22 17.33
N LYS A 718 10.12 2.51 16.06
CA LYS A 718 10.39 3.80 15.44
C LYS A 718 9.67 4.91 16.21
N ASN A 719 10.40 5.96 16.56
CA ASN A 719 9.93 7.10 17.33
C ASN A 719 9.30 6.72 18.69
N ALA A 720 9.53 5.52 19.22
CA ALA A 720 8.99 5.10 20.50
C ALA A 720 9.84 5.67 21.63
N PHE A 721 9.26 6.41 22.57
CA PHE A 721 9.95 7.07 23.70
C PHE A 721 10.77 8.33 23.38
N VAL A 722 10.55 8.98 22.22
CA VAL A 722 11.17 10.28 21.87
C VAL A 722 10.88 11.33 22.96
N TYR A 723 11.89 12.12 23.32
CA TYR A 723 11.86 13.16 24.38
C TYR A 723 11.45 12.67 25.78
N CYS A 724 11.54 11.38 26.07
CA CYS A 724 11.15 10.85 27.37
C CYS A 724 12.27 10.98 28.41
N ASN A 725 11.90 11.16 29.68
CA ASN A 725 12.79 10.94 30.82
C ASN A 725 12.30 9.68 31.53
N LEU A 726 12.91 8.55 31.18
CA LEU A 726 12.36 7.22 31.36
C LEU A 726 13.29 6.34 32.20
N SER A 727 12.73 5.72 33.24
CA SER A 727 13.36 4.62 33.97
C SER A 727 12.73 3.30 33.52
N ILE A 728 13.49 2.41 32.88
CA ILE A 728 13.03 1.07 32.51
C ILE A 728 13.48 0.11 33.62
N ARG A 729 12.54 -0.25 34.48
CA ARG A 729 12.71 -1.12 35.65
C ARG A 729 12.20 -2.54 35.41
N ALA A 730 11.65 -2.78 34.22
CA ALA A 730 11.11 -4.05 33.77
C ALA A 730 12.08 -5.22 34.05
N PRO A 731 11.63 -6.26 34.77
CA PRO A 731 12.43 -7.47 35.00
C PRO A 731 12.43 -8.40 33.80
N ASP A 732 11.55 -8.21 32.82
CA ASP A 732 11.43 -8.95 31.57
C ASP A 732 12.04 -8.20 30.37
N LEU A 733 12.10 -8.86 29.20
CA LEU A 733 12.69 -8.31 27.96
C LEU A 733 11.57 -8.05 26.94
N PRO A 734 11.67 -7.00 26.10
CA PRO A 734 10.70 -6.79 25.03
C PRO A 734 10.80 -7.88 23.96
N ASN A 735 9.66 -8.30 23.40
CA ASN A 735 9.64 -9.17 22.23
C ASN A 735 9.78 -8.34 20.94
N LEU A 736 10.99 -8.35 20.38
CA LEU A 736 11.39 -7.55 19.21
C LEU A 736 11.41 -8.35 17.90
N SER A 737 10.86 -9.57 17.90
CA SER A 737 10.96 -10.51 16.77
C SER A 737 10.40 -9.99 15.44
N GLN A 738 9.52 -8.99 15.45
CA GLN A 738 8.98 -8.35 14.25
C GLN A 738 9.51 -6.92 14.00
N VAL A 739 10.39 -6.40 14.87
CA VAL A 739 10.92 -5.03 14.77
C VAL A 739 12.03 -4.97 13.74
N THR A 740 11.77 -4.33 12.60
CA THR A 740 12.81 -4.05 11.58
C THR A 740 13.42 -2.64 11.69
N SER A 741 12.78 -1.72 12.43
CA SER A 741 13.24 -0.34 12.58
C SER A 741 13.05 0.14 14.01
N MET A 742 14.12 0.72 14.56
CA MET A 742 14.20 1.40 15.85
C MET A 742 14.57 2.88 15.67
N ASP A 743 14.29 3.46 14.49
CA ASP A 743 14.69 4.83 14.16
C ASP A 743 14.20 5.80 15.21
N SER A 744 15.07 6.70 15.66
CA SER A 744 14.76 7.80 16.56
C SER A 744 14.10 7.36 17.88
N MET A 745 14.15 6.09 18.29
CA MET A 745 13.48 5.57 19.49
C MET A 745 13.73 6.48 20.71
N PHE A 746 14.99 6.69 21.08
CA PHE A 746 15.37 7.51 22.25
C PHE A 746 15.88 8.91 21.87
N TYR A 747 15.37 9.48 20.77
CA TYR A 747 15.72 10.83 20.31
C TYR A 747 15.51 11.87 21.44
N TYR A 748 16.55 12.63 21.78
CA TYR A 748 16.62 13.60 22.89
C TYR A 748 16.04 13.10 24.22
N SER A 749 16.27 11.82 24.54
CA SER A 749 15.73 11.20 25.75
C SER A 749 16.78 11.05 26.85
N THR A 750 16.31 10.97 28.09
CA THR A 750 17.07 10.46 29.23
C THR A 750 16.53 9.08 29.55
N ILE A 751 17.37 8.06 29.40
CA ILE A 751 16.97 6.68 29.62
C ILE A 751 17.93 5.96 30.56
N PHE A 752 17.36 5.22 31.50
CA PHE A 752 18.07 4.24 32.30
C PHE A 752 17.34 2.89 32.21
N CYS A 753 17.97 1.90 31.59
CA CYS A 753 17.45 0.55 31.40
C CYS A 753 18.49 -0.49 31.83
N ARG A 754 18.24 -1.21 32.93
CA ARG A 754 19.22 -2.12 33.52
C ARG A 754 19.64 -3.26 32.57
N ARG A 755 18.71 -3.74 31.75
CA ARG A 755 18.88 -4.93 30.89
C ARG A 755 18.91 -4.60 29.40
N ILE A 756 19.22 -3.35 29.02
CA ILE A 756 19.20 -2.93 27.61
C ILE A 756 20.16 -3.76 26.73
N ASN A 757 21.30 -4.19 27.29
CA ASN A 757 22.30 -5.01 26.59
C ASN A 757 21.80 -6.44 26.28
N GLU A 758 20.68 -6.86 26.87
CA GLU A 758 20.11 -8.21 26.70
C GLU A 758 19.00 -8.26 25.64
N TRP A 759 18.69 -7.12 25.00
CA TRP A 759 17.65 -7.05 23.98
C TRP A 759 18.09 -7.79 22.70
N ASP A 760 17.20 -8.63 22.16
CA ASP A 760 17.42 -9.27 20.87
C ASP A 760 17.08 -8.32 19.72
N VAL A 761 18.10 -7.68 19.14
CA VAL A 761 17.98 -6.77 18.00
C VAL A 761 18.38 -7.43 16.67
N SER A 762 18.49 -8.76 16.62
CA SER A 762 19.04 -9.49 15.46
C SER A 762 18.24 -9.34 14.16
N HIS A 763 16.97 -8.92 14.25
CA HIS A 763 16.08 -8.68 13.10
C HIS A 763 16.02 -7.20 12.68
N VAL A 764 16.67 -6.30 13.43
CA VAL A 764 16.62 -4.86 13.18
C VAL A 764 17.52 -4.51 11.99
N VAL A 765 16.95 -3.73 11.05
CA VAL A 765 17.62 -3.27 9.82
C VAL A 765 18.02 -1.80 9.92
N SER A 766 17.31 -1.00 10.72
CA SER A 766 17.51 0.45 10.81
C SER A 766 17.49 0.94 12.26
N MET A 767 18.52 1.72 12.62
CA MET A 767 18.71 2.36 13.93
C MET A 767 19.03 3.87 13.78
N THR A 768 18.61 4.48 12.67
CA THR A 768 18.82 5.89 12.35
C THR A 768 18.42 6.79 13.52
N GLU A 769 19.32 7.67 13.97
CA GLU A 769 19.08 8.66 15.03
C GLU A 769 18.56 8.10 16.37
N MET A 770 18.71 6.79 16.61
CA MET A 770 18.08 6.09 17.75
C MET A 770 18.39 6.75 19.10
N PHE A 771 19.61 7.24 19.31
CA PHE A 771 20.07 7.89 20.54
C PHE A 771 20.52 9.34 20.33
N TYR A 772 20.10 9.98 19.22
CA TYR A 772 20.48 11.34 18.90
C TYR A 772 20.14 12.30 20.05
N GLY A 773 21.11 13.09 20.51
CA GLY A 773 20.95 14.07 21.59
C GLY A 773 20.56 13.47 22.96
N SER A 774 20.67 12.15 23.13
CA SER A 774 20.30 11.47 24.37
C SER A 774 21.44 11.48 25.39
N SER A 775 21.08 11.33 26.67
CA SER A 775 22.05 11.15 27.79
C SER A 775 22.41 9.68 28.01
N PHE A 776 22.18 8.83 27.02
CA PHE A 776 22.37 7.39 27.11
C PHE A 776 23.87 7.02 27.11
N ASN A 777 24.30 6.22 28.08
CA ASN A 777 25.69 5.74 28.19
C ASN A 777 25.78 4.35 28.85
N GLN A 778 24.82 3.46 28.59
CA GLN A 778 24.83 2.08 29.12
C GLN A 778 25.37 1.11 28.06
N PRO A 779 25.97 -0.03 28.48
CA PRO A 779 26.57 -0.98 27.52
C PRO A 779 25.50 -1.61 26.63
N ILE A 780 25.80 -1.69 25.34
CA ILE A 780 25.00 -2.33 24.26
C ILE A 780 25.87 -3.23 23.38
N ASN A 781 27.04 -3.63 23.89
CA ASN A 781 28.06 -4.38 23.16
C ASN A 781 27.64 -5.81 22.79
N HIS A 782 26.61 -6.38 23.44
CA HIS A 782 26.10 -7.72 23.13
C HIS A 782 25.03 -7.73 22.03
N TRP A 783 24.61 -6.57 21.54
CA TRP A 783 23.63 -6.48 20.46
C TRP A 783 24.17 -7.10 19.16
N ASN A 784 23.38 -8.00 18.57
CA ASN A 784 23.66 -8.53 17.25
C ASN A 784 23.15 -7.56 16.18
N VAL A 785 24.02 -6.65 15.73
CA VAL A 785 23.71 -5.65 14.69
C VAL A 785 24.03 -6.12 13.26
N SER A 786 24.26 -7.42 13.04
CA SER A 786 24.74 -7.93 11.75
C SER A 786 23.76 -7.77 10.57
N GLN A 787 22.49 -7.48 10.84
CA GLN A 787 21.46 -7.21 9.83
C GLN A 787 21.18 -5.71 9.65
N VAL A 788 21.81 -4.83 10.45
CA VAL A 788 21.59 -3.39 10.38
C VAL A 788 22.30 -2.84 9.15
N THR A 789 21.57 -2.10 8.33
CA THR A 789 22.09 -1.40 7.15
C THR A 789 22.21 0.11 7.36
N ASP A 790 21.45 0.68 8.30
CA ASP A 790 21.36 2.13 8.52
C ASP A 790 21.55 2.47 10.01
N MET A 791 22.63 3.20 10.32
CA MET A 791 22.98 3.72 11.64
C MET A 791 23.22 5.23 11.60
N ALA A 792 22.69 5.92 10.59
CA ALA A 792 22.93 7.35 10.39
C ALA A 792 22.52 8.15 11.65
N GLY A 793 23.41 9.00 12.16
CA GLY A 793 23.16 9.85 13.31
C GLY A 793 22.85 9.12 14.63
N MET A 794 23.07 7.80 14.74
CA MET A 794 22.61 6.98 15.88
C MET A 794 23.00 7.57 17.24
N PHE A 795 24.24 8.07 17.40
CA PHE A 795 24.77 8.66 18.64
C PHE A 795 25.14 10.13 18.50
N GLN A 796 24.66 10.81 17.46
CA GLN A 796 24.96 12.23 17.24
C GLN A 796 24.52 13.07 18.45
N LYS A 797 25.36 13.98 18.93
CA LYS A 797 25.12 14.82 20.14
C LYS A 797 24.84 14.04 21.43
N SER A 798 25.09 12.74 21.48
CA SER A 798 24.84 11.92 22.68
C SER A 798 26.03 11.89 23.64
N ASP A 799 25.76 11.52 24.89
CA ASP A 799 26.78 11.28 25.94
C ASP A 799 27.40 9.87 25.88
N PHE A 800 27.12 9.11 24.82
CA PHE A 800 27.51 7.70 24.72
C PHE A 800 29.03 7.53 24.60
N ASN A 801 29.60 6.65 25.43
CA ASN A 801 31.02 6.29 25.43
C ASN A 801 31.27 4.85 25.92
N GLN A 802 30.44 3.89 25.48
CA GLN A 802 30.63 2.47 25.79
C GLN A 802 31.24 1.72 24.61
N SER A 803 31.97 0.64 24.90
CA SER A 803 32.65 -0.15 23.86
C SER A 803 31.65 -0.76 22.87
N LEU A 804 31.95 -0.64 21.57
CA LEU A 804 31.19 -1.26 20.47
C LEU A 804 32.02 -2.26 19.66
N VAL A 805 33.18 -2.66 20.17
CA VAL A 805 34.19 -3.44 19.43
C VAL A 805 33.69 -4.82 18.95
N GLN A 806 32.64 -5.34 19.57
CA GLN A 806 32.04 -6.66 19.26
C GLN A 806 31.02 -6.61 18.12
N TRP A 807 30.61 -5.42 17.67
CA TRP A 807 29.60 -5.28 16.64
C TRP A 807 30.11 -5.69 15.25
N ASN A 808 29.29 -6.47 14.54
CA ASN A 808 29.50 -6.76 13.12
C ASN A 808 28.73 -5.73 12.27
N VAL A 809 29.43 -4.71 11.80
CA VAL A 809 28.87 -3.61 10.99
C VAL A 809 29.09 -3.79 9.47
N SER A 810 29.47 -4.99 9.02
CA SER A 810 29.83 -5.23 7.61
C SER A 810 28.70 -5.06 6.60
N GLN A 811 27.45 -5.03 7.07
CA GLN A 811 26.27 -4.77 6.23
C GLN A 811 25.79 -3.31 6.30
N VAL A 812 26.38 -2.48 7.17
CA VAL A 812 25.97 -1.09 7.32
C VAL A 812 26.41 -0.31 6.08
N THR A 813 25.44 0.32 5.41
CA THR A 813 25.65 1.18 4.24
C THR A 813 25.58 2.66 4.59
N ASP A 814 25.03 3.03 5.74
CA ASP A 814 24.97 4.42 6.20
C ASP A 814 25.40 4.54 7.67
N LEU A 815 26.55 5.16 7.88
CA LEU A 815 27.14 5.57 9.16
C LEU A 815 27.28 7.09 9.23
N SER A 816 26.64 7.83 8.32
CA SER A 816 26.76 9.27 8.24
C SER A 816 26.34 9.90 9.56
N TYR A 817 27.10 10.89 10.03
CA TYR A 817 26.86 11.58 11.31
C TYR A 817 26.80 10.70 12.57
N MET A 818 27.13 9.40 12.54
CA MET A 818 26.86 8.47 13.65
C MET A 818 27.30 8.98 15.02
N PHE A 819 28.47 9.61 15.12
CA PHE A 819 29.04 10.20 16.34
C PHE A 819 29.25 11.72 16.24
N ALA A 820 28.64 12.38 15.26
CA ALA A 820 28.82 13.82 15.05
C ALA A 820 28.45 14.59 16.32
N GLU A 821 29.23 15.61 16.66
CA GLU A 821 29.06 16.48 17.83
C GLU A 821 28.98 15.71 19.17
N SER A 822 29.39 14.44 19.22
CA SER A 822 29.51 13.69 20.48
C SER A 822 30.67 14.26 21.31
N LYS A 823 30.38 14.62 22.55
CA LYS A 823 31.39 15.19 23.46
C LYS A 823 32.21 14.13 24.19
N ALA A 824 31.74 12.89 24.23
CA ALA A 824 32.26 11.86 25.13
C ALA A 824 32.85 10.65 24.40
N PHE A 825 32.40 10.35 23.18
CA PHE A 825 32.77 9.11 22.51
C PHE A 825 34.27 9.05 22.17
N ASN A 826 34.96 8.07 22.74
CA ASN A 826 36.37 7.81 22.47
C ASN A 826 36.73 6.32 22.63
N GLN A 827 35.94 5.43 22.01
CA GLN A 827 36.15 3.98 22.10
C GLN A 827 36.78 3.42 20.81
N PRO A 828 37.62 2.37 20.91
CA PRO A 828 38.28 1.78 19.75
C PRO A 828 37.29 1.09 18.80
N LEU A 829 37.45 1.36 17.50
CA LEU A 829 36.64 0.80 16.41
C LEU A 829 37.50 0.03 15.38
N ASP A 830 38.76 -0.24 15.71
CA ASP A 830 39.75 -0.90 14.87
C ASP A 830 39.35 -2.32 14.41
N ARG A 831 38.45 -2.99 15.14
CA ARG A 831 37.95 -4.31 14.77
C ARG A 831 36.75 -4.31 13.83
N TRP A 832 36.17 -3.15 13.56
CA TRP A 832 35.03 -3.06 12.64
C TRP A 832 35.48 -3.35 11.20
N LYS A 833 34.70 -4.21 10.53
CA LYS A 833 34.82 -4.43 9.09
C LYS A 833 33.77 -3.58 8.40
N ILE A 834 34.16 -2.42 7.87
CA ILE A 834 33.25 -1.49 7.21
C ILE A 834 33.01 -1.91 5.77
N ASN A 835 31.76 -1.78 5.32
CA ASN A 835 31.43 -1.89 3.91
C ASN A 835 32.09 -0.75 3.13
N LYS A 836 32.82 -1.05 2.05
CA LYS A 836 33.53 -0.02 1.25
C LYS A 836 32.59 0.98 0.57
N GLU A 837 31.34 0.58 0.38
CA GLU A 837 30.27 1.42 -0.18
C GLU A 837 29.51 2.21 0.90
N ALA A 838 29.85 2.03 2.19
CA ALA A 838 29.19 2.74 3.27
C ALA A 838 29.45 4.25 3.21
N ASP A 839 28.43 5.05 3.48
CA ASP A 839 28.57 6.47 3.74
C ASP A 839 29.06 6.70 5.17
N VAL A 840 30.29 7.20 5.32
CA VAL A 840 30.88 7.63 6.60
C VAL A 840 31.02 9.16 6.68
N SER A 841 30.32 9.89 5.82
CA SER A 841 30.37 11.34 5.76
C SER A 841 29.96 11.95 7.10
N TYR A 842 30.74 12.92 7.57
CA TYR A 842 30.54 13.60 8.85
C TYR A 842 30.45 12.68 10.09
N MET A 843 30.86 11.41 10.01
CA MET A 843 30.67 10.42 11.08
C MET A 843 31.18 10.91 12.45
N PHE A 844 32.31 11.63 12.47
CA PHE A 844 32.93 12.19 13.68
C PHE A 844 32.92 13.72 13.69
N ALA A 845 32.19 14.40 12.81
CA ALA A 845 32.26 15.85 12.67
C ALA A 845 31.95 16.54 14.02
N GLY A 846 32.89 17.33 14.55
CA GLY A 846 32.79 18.01 15.85
C GLY A 846 32.92 17.11 17.08
N ALA A 847 33.30 15.84 16.94
CA ALA A 847 33.49 14.89 18.04
C ALA A 847 34.85 15.10 18.73
N LYS A 848 34.96 16.16 19.54
CA LYS A 848 36.24 16.66 20.10
C LYS A 848 37.04 15.69 20.97
N ALA A 849 36.39 14.65 21.52
CA ALA A 849 37.04 13.67 22.38
C ALA A 849 37.64 12.48 21.62
N PHE A 850 37.31 12.31 20.35
CA PHE A 850 37.70 11.14 19.57
C PHE A 850 39.15 11.25 19.08
N ASP A 851 40.01 10.34 19.55
CA ASP A 851 41.45 10.27 19.20
C ASP A 851 41.93 8.85 18.83
N GLN A 852 41.01 7.91 18.63
CA GLN A 852 41.32 6.51 18.35
C GLN A 852 41.80 6.28 16.90
N SER A 853 42.67 5.28 16.71
CA SER A 853 43.16 4.89 15.39
C SER A 853 42.10 4.13 14.59
N LEU A 854 42.01 4.43 13.29
CA LEU A 854 41.14 3.77 12.30
C LEU A 854 41.93 3.12 11.15
N ALA A 855 43.21 2.82 11.37
CA ALA A 855 44.12 2.31 10.35
C ALA A 855 43.61 1.03 9.63
N SER A 856 42.75 0.24 10.28
CA SER A 856 42.16 -0.97 9.69
C SER A 856 41.05 -0.71 8.66
N TRP A 857 40.54 0.52 8.54
CA TRP A 857 39.38 0.84 7.70
C TRP A 857 39.70 1.11 6.23
N ASN A 858 40.98 1.29 5.87
CA ASN A 858 41.43 1.60 4.50
C ASN A 858 40.58 2.71 3.85
N LEU A 859 40.56 3.88 4.50
CA LEU A 859 39.72 5.04 4.17
C LEU A 859 39.85 5.50 2.70
N ASN A 860 41.03 5.32 2.09
CA ASN A 860 41.27 5.65 0.68
C ASN A 860 40.41 4.87 -0.33
N GLN A 861 39.84 3.73 0.08
CA GLN A 861 38.97 2.91 -0.77
C GLN A 861 37.48 3.13 -0.49
N MET A 862 37.12 4.01 0.44
CA MET A 862 35.73 4.34 0.74
C MET A 862 35.17 5.33 -0.28
N GLN A 863 33.98 5.04 -0.81
CA GLN A 863 33.35 5.87 -1.84
C GLN A 863 32.80 7.20 -1.30
N GLN A 864 32.35 7.23 -0.03
CA GLN A 864 31.67 8.37 0.57
C GLN A 864 32.19 8.63 1.99
N GLN A 865 33.13 9.58 2.13
CA GLN A 865 33.79 9.93 3.40
C GLN A 865 33.90 11.45 3.61
N ALA A 866 33.01 12.22 2.99
CA ALA A 866 33.10 13.67 2.98
C ALA A 866 33.04 14.23 4.41
N ASN A 867 34.02 15.06 4.77
CA ASN A 867 34.04 15.76 6.06
C ASN A 867 33.94 14.85 7.30
N MET A 868 34.38 13.59 7.19
CA MET A 868 34.30 12.59 8.27
C MET A 868 34.88 13.10 9.60
N PHE A 869 35.96 13.87 9.57
CA PHE A 869 36.65 14.44 10.73
C PHE A 869 36.58 15.99 10.80
N LEU A 870 35.56 16.60 10.20
CA LEU A 870 35.40 18.06 10.25
C LEU A 870 35.38 18.57 11.69
N ASP A 871 36.23 19.54 12.02
CA ASP A 871 36.39 20.10 13.37
C ASP A 871 36.76 19.08 14.48
N VAL A 872 37.46 18.00 14.12
CA VAL A 872 38.06 17.03 15.06
C VAL A 872 39.57 17.28 15.21
N PRO A 873 40.12 17.33 16.43
CA PRO A 873 41.55 17.57 16.65
C PRO A 873 42.37 16.28 16.44
N ILE A 874 42.52 15.83 15.19
CA ILE A 874 43.35 14.66 14.84
C ILE A 874 44.69 15.14 14.26
N GLU A 875 45.82 14.62 14.77
CA GLU A 875 47.14 14.80 14.15
C GLU A 875 47.16 14.08 12.79
N GLU A 876 47.56 14.79 11.72
CA GLU A 876 47.53 14.30 10.31
C GLU A 876 48.20 12.91 10.13
N ASP A 877 49.14 12.52 10.99
CA ASP A 877 49.85 11.23 10.95
C ASP A 877 49.09 10.04 11.55
N LYS A 878 47.95 10.23 12.23
CA LYS A 878 47.15 9.14 12.84
C LYS A 878 45.91 8.74 12.04
N ALA A 879 45.57 9.52 11.01
CA ALA A 879 44.38 9.34 10.19
C ALA A 879 44.63 8.55 8.88
N PHE A 880 45.90 8.33 8.51
CA PHE A 880 46.30 7.65 7.27
C PHE A 880 46.98 6.30 7.50
#